data_AF-A0AAN5R5Q6-F1
#
_entry.id   AF-A0AAN5R5Q6-F1
#
_cell.length_a   1.000
_cell.length_b   1.000
_cell.length_c   1.000
_cell.angle_alpha   90.00
_cell.angle_beta   90.00
_cell.angle_gamma   90.00
#
_symmetry.space_group_name_H-M   'P 1'
#
loop_
_entity.id
_entity.type
_entity.pdbx_description
1 polymer ?
#
loop_
_entity_poly.entity_id
_entity_poly.type
_entity_poly.pdbx_seq_one_letter_code
_entity_poly.pdbx_strand_id
1 'polypeptide(L)'
;MTRTQAHLPYQTTVFSSLKIIPLVLNWLLKFALLIIIIAVFIPLSPKMPAPGLDASWAVGLNQAVAQGLAFGKDIFFTLGPYSSIYTKFYHPATDFMMVGGSLYLALCYWIAIILLMQGIKWRWSIAFAILLFSMIYARDSLFFSYSLIIGLLIHKEIHGKESFLKNNFFTLFALLFTPFGLFPLIKGSLLILSIITMLLCSFFLSLYKQRTLALLALASPLASMLFFWIASGQSIFHLPSYISNTISLASGFTEAMATEGDNKELIVFGITSFCILLSILLQKKLSPLSKAFLFCTYFVFLFLSYKTGFTRHFGHAFIAGTSVLLASFLLPYLNSNNKVTVPLLALSLYTASYINGHYTKISVRDNFISTYTAAYYGLKNRIQNKNWLKENFSLTMNYLKTQDNFPILPGTTDIYSYNQTSLIASGMQWSPRPIFQSYSVFTANMAKINKNYLLSENKPDNIIFKVEPIDNRIPSMEDGMSWPTLINHYQPVRLDNDFLFLRKKPVNKPLPSLVPLKTEIHTLGEQVKIPDTDIPLFVEIDIEPTFWGVLATTFFKPHQLEANLELKNGTLRQYRLIANMAKSGFLLSPFIENSAEFGLLFSQNNYLAGKKVISFSINSKQVPSSHWQTKYTIHYKILANNNETA
;
A
#
# COMPACT_ATOMS: atom_id res chain seq x y z
N MET A 1 53.25 8.70 75.58
CA MET A 1 51.90 8.33 76.05
C MET A 1 50.91 8.57 74.92
N THR A 2 50.26 7.49 74.52
CA THR A 2 49.56 7.23 73.26
C THR A 2 48.12 7.75 73.28
N ARG A 3 47.69 8.43 72.21
CA ARG A 3 46.28 8.79 71.97
C ARG A 3 45.61 7.66 71.18
N THR A 4 44.73 6.92 71.83
CA THR A 4 43.84 5.91 71.23
C THR A 4 42.68 6.59 70.49
N GLN A 5 42.59 6.41 69.17
CA GLN A 5 41.35 6.59 68.40
C GLN A 5 40.79 5.21 68.06
N ALA A 6 39.55 4.97 68.50
CA ALA A 6 38.78 3.78 68.18
C ALA A 6 38.29 3.82 66.72
N HIS A 7 38.57 2.76 65.96
CA HIS A 7 37.96 2.49 64.66
C HIS A 7 36.62 1.78 64.85
N LEU A 8 35.55 2.34 64.28
CA LEU A 8 34.26 1.68 64.02
C LEU A 8 34.15 1.41 62.51
N PRO A 9 33.95 0.17 62.04
CA PRO A 9 33.73 -0.11 60.62
C PRO A 9 32.26 -0.47 60.39
N TYR A 10 31.43 0.48 59.97
CA TYR A 10 30.10 0.16 59.42
C TYR A 10 29.62 1.28 58.49
N GLN A 11 30.06 1.26 57.23
CA GLN A 11 29.44 2.05 56.15
C GLN A 11 29.91 1.60 54.75
N THR A 12 29.65 0.34 54.38
CA THR A 12 29.96 -0.14 53.01
C THR A 12 28.83 -0.90 52.30
N THR A 13 27.61 -0.95 52.86
CA THR A 13 26.49 -1.70 52.26
C THR A 13 25.36 -0.84 51.69
N VAL A 14 25.34 0.48 51.94
CA VAL A 14 24.23 1.36 51.48
C VAL A 14 24.49 2.00 50.10
N PHE A 15 25.74 2.10 49.65
CA PHE A 15 26.06 2.71 48.34
C PHE A 15 25.94 1.77 47.13
N SER A 16 25.81 0.45 47.35
CA SER A 16 25.59 -0.52 46.27
C SER A 16 24.12 -0.59 45.85
N SER A 17 23.17 -0.44 46.79
CA SER A 17 21.72 -0.49 46.52
C SER A 17 21.22 0.69 45.67
N LEU A 18 21.84 1.87 45.80
CA LEU A 18 21.51 3.08 45.03
C LEU A 18 21.91 3.00 43.54
N LYS A 19 22.89 2.16 43.15
CA LYS A 19 23.22 1.90 41.74
C LYS A 19 22.40 0.77 41.12
N ILE A 20 21.78 -0.09 41.94
CA ILE A 20 20.94 -1.20 41.48
C ILE A 20 19.58 -0.68 40.99
N ILE A 21 18.99 0.32 41.66
CA ILE A 21 17.67 0.88 41.29
C ILE A 21 17.66 1.46 39.85
N PRO A 22 18.63 2.28 39.41
CA PRO A 22 18.69 2.76 38.02
C PRO A 22 18.91 1.65 36.99
N LEU A 23 19.64 0.59 37.36
CA LEU A 23 19.93 -0.54 36.47
C LEU A 23 18.67 -1.39 36.24
N VAL A 24 17.96 -1.74 37.31
CA VAL A 24 16.71 -2.51 37.25
C VAL A 24 15.64 -1.71 36.49
N LEU A 25 15.49 -0.41 36.78
CA LEU A 25 14.54 0.45 36.07
C LEU A 25 14.82 0.51 34.55
N ASN A 26 16.10 0.55 34.16
CA ASN A 26 16.49 0.55 32.75
C ASN A 26 16.14 -0.78 32.04
N TRP A 27 16.35 -1.92 32.70
CA TRP A 27 15.95 -3.22 32.17
C TRP A 27 14.43 -3.36 32.06
N LEU A 28 13.69 -2.91 33.08
CA LEU A 28 12.23 -2.89 33.05
C LEU A 28 11.70 -2.03 31.90
N LEU A 29 12.28 -0.85 31.64
CA LEU A 29 11.89 0.00 30.52
C LEU A 29 12.14 -0.65 29.15
N LYS A 30 13.30 -1.29 28.96
CA LYS A 30 13.62 -2.02 27.73
C LYS A 30 12.66 -3.18 27.50
N PHE A 31 12.32 -3.91 28.56
CA PHE A 31 11.39 -5.02 28.51
C PHE A 31 9.94 -4.56 28.25
N ALA A 32 9.50 -3.50 28.92
CA ALA A 32 8.19 -2.89 28.67
C ALA A 32 8.06 -2.43 27.21
N LEU A 33 9.11 -1.81 26.66
CA LEU A 33 9.15 -1.43 25.25
C LEU A 33 9.05 -2.64 24.31
N LEU A 34 9.70 -3.76 24.65
CA LEU A 34 9.57 -5.00 23.86
C LEU A 34 8.11 -5.48 23.82
N ILE A 35 7.44 -5.50 24.97
CA ILE A 35 6.03 -5.90 25.07
C ILE A 35 5.14 -4.98 24.22
N ILE A 36 5.37 -3.67 24.30
CA ILE A 36 4.65 -2.67 23.48
C ILE A 36 4.85 -2.97 21.99
N ILE A 37 6.10 -3.12 21.55
CA ILE A 37 6.40 -3.36 20.13
C ILE A 37 5.82 -4.70 19.66
N ILE A 38 5.89 -5.75 20.47
CA ILE A 38 5.28 -7.05 20.17
C ILE A 38 3.77 -6.91 19.97
N ALA A 39 3.07 -6.24 20.88
CA ALA A 39 1.62 -6.03 20.79
C ALA A 39 1.23 -5.19 19.57
N VAL A 40 2.08 -4.23 19.19
CA VAL A 40 1.87 -3.31 18.06
C VAL A 40 2.16 -3.98 16.71
N PHE A 41 3.24 -4.76 16.59
CA PHE A 41 3.65 -5.37 15.32
C PHE A 41 2.93 -6.67 15.00
N ILE A 42 2.79 -7.55 15.99
CA ILE A 42 2.37 -8.93 15.78
C ILE A 42 0.84 -9.01 15.84
N PRO A 43 0.16 -9.40 14.74
CA PRO A 43 -1.28 -9.61 14.74
C PRO A 43 -1.60 -10.96 15.39
N LEU A 44 -1.49 -11.04 16.73
CA LEU A 44 -1.79 -12.26 17.49
C LEU A 44 -3.27 -12.64 17.40
N SER A 45 -4.15 -11.65 17.27
CA SER A 45 -5.56 -11.82 16.88
C SER A 45 -5.78 -11.16 15.50
N PRO A 46 -5.42 -11.85 14.41
CA PRO A 46 -5.54 -11.32 13.06
C PRO A 46 -7.00 -11.14 12.63
N LYS A 47 -7.21 -10.33 11.60
CA LYS A 47 -8.53 -10.15 10.97
C LYS A 47 -8.92 -11.43 10.23
N MET A 48 -10.18 -11.84 10.34
CA MET A 48 -10.72 -12.92 9.52
C MET A 48 -11.11 -12.40 8.14
N PRO A 49 -11.23 -13.29 7.12
CA PRO A 49 -11.79 -12.94 5.81
C PRO A 49 -13.11 -12.17 5.95
N ALA A 50 -13.35 -11.23 5.06
CA ALA A 50 -14.55 -10.41 5.07
C ALA A 50 -14.91 -10.03 3.63
N PRO A 51 -16.16 -9.65 3.34
CA PRO A 51 -16.55 -9.20 2.02
C PRO A 51 -16.00 -7.79 1.73
N GLY A 52 -16.11 -7.36 0.47
CA GLY A 52 -15.76 -6.01 0.03
C GLY A 52 -14.33 -5.87 -0.51
N LEU A 53 -14.04 -4.64 -0.96
CA LEU A 53 -12.84 -4.26 -1.73
C LEU A 53 -11.52 -4.65 -1.04
N ASP A 54 -11.36 -4.22 0.21
CA ASP A 54 -10.07 -4.32 0.91
C ASP A 54 -9.77 -5.70 1.48
N ALA A 55 -10.79 -6.37 2.02
CA ALA A 55 -10.65 -7.71 2.57
C ALA A 55 -10.38 -8.72 1.44
N SER A 56 -11.23 -8.68 0.42
CA SER A 56 -10.87 -8.69 -0.99
C SER A 56 -9.49 -9.19 -1.41
N TRP A 57 -8.65 -8.21 -1.75
CA TRP A 57 -7.29 -8.43 -2.19
C TRP A 57 -6.39 -8.95 -1.07
N ALA A 58 -6.65 -8.60 0.20
CA ALA A 58 -5.82 -9.08 1.30
C ALA A 58 -5.91 -10.61 1.43
N VAL A 59 -7.11 -11.18 1.31
CA VAL A 59 -7.34 -12.63 1.26
C VAL A 59 -6.85 -13.21 -0.06
N GLY A 60 -7.08 -12.53 -1.19
CA GLY A 60 -6.57 -12.95 -2.50
C GLY A 60 -5.05 -13.14 -2.55
N LEU A 61 -4.27 -12.22 -1.99
CA LEU A 61 -2.81 -12.35 -1.93
C LEU A 61 -2.35 -13.52 -1.04
N ASN A 62 -3.03 -13.73 0.09
CA ASN A 62 -2.77 -14.89 0.95
C ASN A 62 -3.08 -16.21 0.23
N GLN A 63 -4.21 -16.26 -0.49
CA GLN A 63 -4.62 -17.41 -1.28
C GLN A 63 -3.65 -17.65 -2.46
N ALA A 64 -3.11 -16.60 -3.08
CA ALA A 64 -2.11 -16.73 -4.12
C ALA A 64 -0.83 -17.42 -3.62
N VAL A 65 -0.33 -17.04 -2.44
CA VAL A 65 0.78 -17.73 -1.78
C VAL A 65 0.40 -19.18 -1.46
N ALA A 66 -0.80 -19.41 -0.93
CA ALA A 66 -1.27 -20.75 -0.58
C ALA A 66 -1.37 -21.72 -1.77
N GLN A 67 -1.70 -21.20 -2.96
CA GLN A 67 -1.77 -21.96 -4.21
C GLN A 67 -0.43 -22.07 -4.95
N GLY A 68 0.61 -21.39 -4.47
CA GLY A 68 1.92 -21.37 -5.14
C GLY A 68 1.96 -20.52 -6.42
N LEU A 69 1.07 -19.52 -6.55
CA LEU A 69 1.10 -18.59 -7.70
C LEU A 69 2.39 -17.76 -7.69
N ALA A 70 2.97 -17.54 -8.87
CA ALA A 70 4.22 -16.81 -9.01
C ALA A 70 3.99 -15.29 -9.00
N PHE A 71 4.48 -14.61 -7.97
CA PHE A 71 4.48 -13.15 -7.91
C PHE A 71 5.40 -12.58 -9.00
N GLY A 72 4.89 -11.64 -9.79
CA GLY A 72 5.59 -11.10 -10.96
C GLY A 72 5.30 -11.83 -12.27
N LYS A 73 4.60 -12.97 -12.25
CA LYS A 73 4.13 -13.68 -13.46
C LYS A 73 2.62 -13.93 -13.43
N ASP A 74 2.13 -14.52 -12.34
CA ASP A 74 0.72 -14.89 -12.17
C ASP A 74 -0.03 -13.85 -11.32
N ILE A 75 0.68 -13.08 -10.48
CA ILE A 75 0.09 -12.04 -9.62
C ILE A 75 0.89 -10.73 -9.70
N PHE A 76 0.16 -9.64 -10.00
CA PHE A 76 0.65 -8.29 -10.16
C PHE A 76 -0.19 -7.38 -9.25
N PHE A 77 0.36 -6.97 -8.12
CA PHE A 77 -0.35 -6.11 -7.17
C PHE A 77 0.62 -5.22 -6.39
N THR A 78 0.07 -4.21 -5.71
CA THR A 78 0.86 -3.24 -4.94
C THR A 78 1.55 -3.81 -3.70
N LEU A 79 1.20 -5.05 -3.31
CA LEU A 79 1.79 -5.79 -2.20
C LEU A 79 2.30 -7.17 -2.67
N GLY A 80 3.26 -7.70 -1.94
CA GLY A 80 3.97 -8.94 -2.28
C GLY A 80 3.58 -10.17 -1.47
N PRO A 81 4.38 -11.25 -1.51
CA PRO A 81 4.09 -12.51 -0.85
C PRO A 81 4.05 -12.42 0.69
N TYR A 82 4.66 -11.39 1.30
CA TYR A 82 4.58 -11.14 2.74
C TYR A 82 3.54 -10.09 3.12
N SER A 83 2.56 -9.83 2.24
CA SER A 83 1.50 -8.84 2.44
C SER A 83 0.71 -9.04 3.73
N SER A 84 0.56 -10.27 4.23
CA SER A 84 -0.12 -10.59 5.50
C SER A 84 0.49 -9.86 6.70
N ILE A 85 1.81 -9.62 6.69
CA ILE A 85 2.49 -8.79 7.69
C ILE A 85 1.85 -7.41 7.71
N TYR A 86 1.51 -6.82 6.56
CA TYR A 86 0.84 -5.53 6.49
C TYR A 86 -0.67 -5.61 6.77
N THR A 87 -1.38 -6.48 6.05
CA THR A 87 -2.85 -6.51 6.03
C THR A 87 -3.47 -7.05 7.32
N LYS A 88 -2.75 -7.91 8.04
CA LYS A 88 -3.22 -8.64 9.23
C LYS A 88 -4.37 -9.62 8.95
N PHE A 89 -4.67 -9.93 7.69
CA PHE A 89 -5.68 -10.93 7.37
C PHE A 89 -5.11 -12.32 7.55
N TYR A 90 -5.84 -13.15 8.31
CA TYR A 90 -5.50 -14.53 8.58
C TYR A 90 -5.76 -15.40 7.36
N HIS A 91 -4.80 -16.26 7.07
CA HIS A 91 -4.99 -17.42 6.22
C HIS A 91 -4.12 -18.55 6.78
N PRO A 92 -4.63 -19.80 6.89
CA PRO A 92 -3.88 -20.89 7.52
C PRO A 92 -2.50 -21.14 6.90
N ALA A 93 -2.37 -20.97 5.59
CA ALA A 93 -1.10 -21.17 4.88
C ALA A 93 -0.06 -20.05 5.09
N THR A 94 -0.47 -18.83 5.43
CA THR A 94 0.43 -17.67 5.55
C THR A 94 0.57 -17.15 6.98
N ASP A 95 -0.12 -17.74 7.97
CA ASP A 95 -0.06 -17.32 9.37
C ASP A 95 1.35 -17.38 9.95
N PHE A 96 2.13 -18.42 9.60
CA PHE A 96 3.52 -18.53 10.04
C PHE A 96 4.38 -17.40 9.47
N MET A 97 4.24 -17.07 8.19
CA MET A 97 4.93 -15.93 7.55
C MET A 97 4.52 -14.61 8.19
N MET A 98 3.22 -14.44 8.49
CA MET A 98 2.67 -13.25 9.11
C MET A 98 3.22 -13.03 10.52
N VAL A 99 3.10 -14.04 11.40
CA VAL A 99 3.52 -13.94 12.81
C VAL A 99 5.03 -13.92 12.92
N GLY A 100 5.73 -14.83 12.23
CA GLY A 100 7.19 -14.93 12.23
C GLY A 100 7.85 -13.69 11.64
N GLY A 101 7.37 -13.21 10.49
CA GLY A 101 7.85 -11.97 9.88
C GLY A 101 7.56 -10.73 10.73
N SER A 102 6.38 -10.65 11.35
CA SER A 102 6.05 -9.56 12.28
C SER A 102 6.92 -9.57 13.54
N LEU A 103 7.19 -10.76 14.10
CA LEU A 103 8.08 -10.93 15.25
C LEU A 103 9.50 -10.51 14.91
N TYR A 104 10.01 -10.95 13.75
CA TYR A 104 11.32 -10.57 13.26
C TYR A 104 11.45 -9.04 13.12
N LEU A 105 10.48 -8.38 12.47
CA LEU A 105 10.46 -6.91 12.37
C LEU A 105 10.36 -6.23 13.74
N ALA A 106 9.54 -6.77 14.65
CA ALA A 106 9.40 -6.27 16.02
C ALA A 106 10.74 -6.30 16.77
N LEU A 107 11.48 -7.41 16.67
CA LEU A 107 12.78 -7.57 17.30
C LEU A 107 13.82 -6.62 16.70
N CYS A 108 13.90 -6.52 15.37
CA CYS A 108 14.79 -5.57 14.69
C CYS A 108 14.47 -4.12 15.09
N TYR A 109 13.19 -3.75 15.15
CA TYR A 109 12.74 -2.42 15.57
C TYR A 109 13.10 -2.15 17.04
N TRP A 110 12.85 -3.12 17.92
CA TRP A 110 13.18 -3.01 19.34
C TRP A 110 14.68 -2.87 19.59
N ILE A 111 15.50 -3.69 18.94
CA ILE A 111 16.97 -3.60 19.01
C ILE A 111 17.42 -2.22 18.54
N ALA A 112 16.93 -1.76 17.38
CA ALA A 112 17.30 -0.46 16.82
C ALA A 112 16.97 0.68 17.80
N ILE A 113 15.78 0.67 18.40
CA ILE A 113 15.38 1.69 19.39
C ILE A 113 16.21 1.61 20.67
N ILE A 114 16.49 0.42 21.21
CA ILE A 114 17.34 0.29 22.40
C ILE A 114 18.72 0.88 22.16
N LEU A 115 19.34 0.58 21.01
CA LEU A 115 20.64 1.13 20.63
C LEU A 115 20.57 2.65 20.50
N LEU A 116 19.47 3.17 19.95
CA LEU A 116 19.26 4.60 19.78
C LEU A 116 19.12 5.32 21.15
N MET A 117 18.45 4.67 22.12
CA MET A 117 18.24 5.20 23.48
C MET A 117 19.49 5.22 24.37
N GLN A 118 20.57 4.52 24.01
CA GLN A 118 21.80 4.52 24.83
C GLN A 118 22.35 5.95 25.00
N GLY A 119 22.62 6.38 26.24
CA GLY A 119 23.15 7.73 26.51
C GLY A 119 22.13 8.88 26.38
N ILE A 120 20.85 8.58 26.15
CA ILE A 120 19.78 9.58 26.11
C ILE A 120 19.08 9.65 27.47
N LYS A 121 18.56 10.84 27.83
CA LYS A 121 17.81 11.04 29.08
C LYS A 121 16.56 10.16 29.08
N TRP A 122 16.38 9.36 30.14
CA TRP A 122 15.30 8.38 30.32
C TRP A 122 13.88 8.91 30.04
N ARG A 123 13.61 10.19 30.31
CA ARG A 123 12.30 10.80 30.02
C ARG A 123 11.91 10.74 28.54
N TRP A 124 12.87 10.81 27.61
CA TRP A 124 12.60 10.72 26.18
C TRP A 124 12.31 9.29 25.74
N SER A 125 13.00 8.34 26.36
CA SER A 125 12.73 6.92 26.24
C SER A 125 11.31 6.57 26.67
N ILE A 126 10.87 7.11 27.82
CA ILE A 126 9.50 6.93 28.30
C ILE A 126 8.49 7.64 27.41
N ALA A 127 8.77 8.89 26.99
CA ALA A 127 7.89 9.62 26.10
C ALA A 127 7.66 8.86 24.77
N PHE A 128 8.71 8.29 24.19
CA PHE A 128 8.61 7.46 22.98
C PHE A 128 7.83 6.16 23.22
N ALA A 129 8.03 5.51 24.37
CA ALA A 129 7.24 4.34 24.75
C ALA A 129 5.76 4.68 24.92
N ILE A 130 5.43 5.81 25.55
CA ILE A 130 4.05 6.32 25.70
C ILE A 130 3.43 6.64 24.33
N LEU A 131 4.21 7.21 23.40
CA LEU A 131 3.75 7.43 22.03
C LEU A 131 3.36 6.10 21.39
N LEU A 132 4.27 5.13 21.31
CA LEU A 132 3.97 3.81 20.73
C LEU A 132 2.81 3.12 21.45
N PHE A 133 2.66 3.37 22.74
CA PHE A 133 1.58 2.83 23.54
C PHE A 133 0.20 3.40 23.20
N SER A 134 0.13 4.69 22.89
CA SER A 134 -1.14 5.44 22.74
C SER A 134 -1.54 5.74 21.29
N MET A 135 -0.61 5.57 20.35
CA MET A 135 -0.74 5.99 18.96
C MET A 135 -1.84 5.20 18.20
N ILE A 136 -2.58 5.90 17.33
CA ILE A 136 -3.42 5.28 16.31
C ILE A 136 -2.48 4.56 15.33
N TYR A 137 -2.60 3.25 15.29
CA TYR A 137 -1.66 2.40 14.57
C TYR A 137 -1.76 2.57 13.05
N ALA A 138 -0.77 3.23 12.44
CA ALA A 138 -0.55 3.26 11.00
C ALA A 138 0.70 2.41 10.65
N ARG A 139 0.52 1.27 9.96
CA ARG A 139 1.65 0.39 9.60
C ARG A 139 2.68 1.09 8.73
N ASP A 140 2.22 1.91 7.78
CA ASP A 140 3.11 2.68 6.91
C ASP A 140 4.05 3.56 7.74
N SER A 141 3.52 4.31 8.71
CA SER A 141 4.33 5.18 9.58
C SER A 141 5.38 4.41 10.38
N LEU A 142 5.09 3.18 10.85
CA LEU A 142 6.06 2.34 11.57
C LEU A 142 7.13 1.74 10.66
N PHE A 143 6.78 1.32 9.46
CA PHE A 143 7.76 0.81 8.50
C PHE A 143 8.65 1.95 7.99
N PHE A 144 8.08 3.12 7.73
CA PHE A 144 8.82 4.30 7.34
C PHE A 144 9.74 4.80 8.46
N SER A 145 9.29 4.76 9.72
CA SER A 145 10.11 5.21 10.86
C SER A 145 11.34 4.32 11.08
N TYR A 146 11.30 3.05 10.66
CA TYR A 146 12.47 2.18 10.72
C TYR A 146 13.66 2.78 9.95
N SER A 147 13.42 3.31 8.74
CA SER A 147 14.45 4.04 7.98
C SER A 147 15.02 5.23 8.74
N LEU A 148 14.15 6.01 9.38
CA LEU A 148 14.56 7.16 10.16
C LEU A 148 15.44 6.74 11.36
N ILE A 149 15.04 5.69 12.07
CA ILE A 149 15.78 5.13 13.21
C ILE A 149 17.16 4.63 12.77
N ILE A 150 17.26 3.91 11.64
CA ILE A 150 18.55 3.43 11.12
C ILE A 150 19.47 4.60 10.74
N GLY A 151 18.95 5.64 10.07
CA GLY A 151 19.75 6.83 9.78
C GLY A 151 20.27 7.52 11.04
N LEU A 152 19.42 7.66 12.06
CA LEU A 152 19.83 8.20 13.37
C LEU A 152 20.90 7.35 14.05
N LEU A 153 20.78 6.02 14.00
CA LEU A 153 21.77 5.09 14.55
C LEU A 153 23.12 5.21 13.87
N ILE A 154 23.15 5.33 12.55
CA ILE A 154 24.40 5.48 11.79
C ILE A 154 25.09 6.80 12.13
N HIS A 155 24.34 7.89 12.18
CA HIS A 155 24.87 9.16 12.63
C HIS A 155 25.47 9.06 14.04
N LYS A 156 24.75 8.38 14.95
CA LYS A 156 25.20 8.15 16.32
C LYS A 156 26.45 7.27 16.40
N GLU A 157 26.58 6.24 15.58
CA GLU A 157 27.76 5.37 15.56
C GLU A 157 29.02 6.12 15.12
N ILE A 158 28.90 6.99 14.10
CA ILE A 158 30.04 7.76 13.58
C ILE A 158 30.52 8.84 14.56
N HIS A 159 29.60 9.47 15.30
CA HIS A 159 29.91 10.62 16.16
C HIS A 159 29.82 10.34 17.67
N GLY A 160 29.40 9.13 18.04
CA GLY A 160 29.26 8.70 19.43
C GLY A 160 30.62 8.52 20.09
N LYS A 161 30.70 8.85 21.38
CA LYS A 161 31.92 8.61 22.19
C LYS A 161 32.14 7.13 22.47
N GLU A 162 31.06 6.34 22.45
CA GLU A 162 31.11 4.89 22.59
C GLU A 162 30.41 4.25 21.40
N SER A 163 31.11 3.34 20.72
CA SER A 163 30.47 2.44 19.76
C SER A 163 29.49 1.55 20.52
N PHE A 164 28.25 1.46 20.05
CA PHE A 164 27.26 0.56 20.65
C PHE A 164 27.45 -0.91 20.24
N LEU A 165 28.49 -1.19 19.45
CA LEU A 165 28.73 -2.46 18.77
C LEU A 165 30.07 -3.10 19.19
N LYS A 166 30.42 -3.05 20.49
CA LYS A 166 31.74 -3.50 20.98
C LYS A 166 32.07 -4.99 20.73
N ASN A 167 31.07 -5.87 20.59
CA ASN A 167 31.20 -7.29 20.21
C ASN A 167 30.17 -7.66 19.11
N ASN A 168 30.54 -8.49 18.12
CA ASN A 168 29.69 -8.89 16.97
C ASN A 168 29.19 -7.71 16.10
N PHE A 169 30.02 -6.66 16.00
CA PHE A 169 29.75 -5.39 15.33
C PHE A 169 29.08 -5.54 13.96
N PHE A 170 29.75 -6.26 13.06
CA PHE A 170 29.32 -6.42 11.67
C PHE A 170 28.04 -7.24 11.55
N THR A 171 27.86 -8.27 12.39
CA THR A 171 26.68 -9.13 12.37
C THR A 171 25.43 -8.37 12.79
N LEU A 172 25.51 -7.62 13.90
CA LEU A 172 24.39 -6.81 14.39
C LEU A 172 24.07 -5.67 13.41
N PHE A 173 25.10 -5.03 12.84
CA PHE A 173 24.89 -4.04 11.79
C PHE A 173 24.18 -4.62 10.56
N ALA A 174 24.65 -5.76 10.05
CA ALA A 174 24.03 -6.45 8.92
C ALA A 174 22.57 -6.79 9.23
N LEU A 175 22.30 -7.35 10.42
CA LEU A 175 20.94 -7.68 10.88
C LEU A 175 20.02 -6.45 10.88
N LEU A 176 20.49 -5.27 11.28
CA LEU A 176 19.68 -4.05 11.25
C LEU A 176 19.35 -3.56 9.83
N PHE A 177 20.08 -4.01 8.82
CA PHE A 177 19.77 -3.70 7.42
C PHE A 177 18.90 -4.76 6.74
N THR A 178 18.84 -5.98 7.28
CA THR A 178 18.04 -7.07 6.68
C THR A 178 16.54 -6.76 6.54
N PRO A 179 15.85 -5.97 7.39
CA PRO A 179 14.44 -5.60 7.16
C PRO A 179 14.18 -4.87 5.83
N PHE A 180 15.14 -4.10 5.32
CA PHE A 180 15.01 -3.44 4.01
C PHE A 180 14.94 -4.42 2.83
N GLY A 181 15.34 -5.69 3.03
CA GLY A 181 15.10 -6.76 2.05
C GLY A 181 13.70 -7.37 2.11
N LEU A 182 13.10 -7.43 3.30
CA LEU A 182 11.73 -7.94 3.49
C LEU A 182 10.66 -6.93 3.08
N PHE A 183 10.93 -5.65 3.34
CA PHE A 183 10.04 -4.52 3.04
C PHE A 183 9.46 -4.50 1.61
N PRO A 184 10.26 -4.61 0.53
CA PRO A 184 9.75 -4.73 -0.84
C PRO A 184 8.80 -5.89 -1.07
N LEU A 185 8.93 -6.98 -0.31
CA LEU A 185 8.10 -8.18 -0.42
C LEU A 185 6.80 -8.08 0.39
N ILE A 186 6.70 -7.07 1.27
CA ILE A 186 5.47 -6.72 1.99
C ILE A 186 4.64 -5.76 1.14
N LYS A 187 5.21 -4.61 0.76
CA LYS A 187 4.50 -3.53 0.06
C LYS A 187 5.44 -2.79 -0.89
N GLY A 188 5.00 -2.55 -2.13
CA GLY A 188 5.82 -1.97 -3.20
C GLY A 188 6.37 -0.58 -2.89
N SER A 189 5.63 0.27 -2.16
CA SER A 189 6.13 1.61 -1.75
C SER A 189 7.37 1.54 -0.84
N LEU A 190 7.54 0.43 -0.11
CA LEU A 190 8.71 0.21 0.74
C LEU A 190 9.97 -0.16 -0.06
N LEU A 191 9.85 -0.54 -1.34
CA LEU A 191 11.00 -0.74 -2.22
C LEU A 191 11.77 0.56 -2.41
N ILE A 192 11.05 1.65 -2.76
CA ILE A 192 11.64 2.97 -2.98
C ILE A 192 12.32 3.46 -1.69
N LEU A 193 11.64 3.32 -0.55
CA LEU A 193 12.22 3.64 0.76
C LEU A 193 13.52 2.86 0.99
N SER A 194 13.48 1.53 0.82
CA SER A 194 14.61 0.65 1.10
C SER A 194 15.83 0.99 0.24
N ILE A 195 15.64 1.26 -1.06
CA ILE A 195 16.72 1.66 -1.97
C ILE A 195 17.32 2.99 -1.53
N ILE A 196 16.49 4.01 -1.28
CA ILE A 196 16.98 5.35 -0.89
C ILE A 196 17.76 5.27 0.42
N THR A 197 17.22 4.58 1.43
CA THR A 197 17.87 4.44 2.74
C THR A 197 19.20 3.70 2.64
N MET A 198 19.22 2.58 1.92
CA MET A 198 20.43 1.79 1.69
C MET A 198 21.54 2.63 1.02
N LEU A 199 21.20 3.34 -0.07
CA LEU A 199 22.16 4.18 -0.79
C LEU A 199 22.63 5.38 0.05
N LEU A 200 21.70 6.06 0.71
CA LEU A 200 22.01 7.22 1.56
C LEU A 200 22.93 6.84 2.72
N CYS A 201 22.66 5.72 3.39
CA CYS A 201 23.46 5.19 4.48
C CYS A 201 24.85 4.74 4.00
N SER A 202 24.90 3.97 2.90
CA SER A 202 26.16 3.49 2.34
C SER A 202 27.07 4.64 1.88
N PHE A 203 26.49 5.66 1.23
CA PHE A 203 27.21 6.86 0.81
C PHE A 203 27.78 7.63 2.01
N PHE A 204 26.95 7.89 3.03
CA PHE A 204 27.40 8.57 4.25
C PHE A 204 28.53 7.82 4.95
N LEU A 205 28.41 6.50 5.11
CA LEU A 205 29.46 5.65 5.69
C LEU A 205 30.76 5.68 4.88
N SER A 206 30.66 5.70 3.55
CA SER A 206 31.81 5.78 2.64
C SER A 206 32.57 7.10 2.79
N LEU A 207 31.85 8.23 2.96
CA LEU A 207 32.46 9.54 3.20
C LEU A 207 33.25 9.59 4.52
N TYR A 208 32.82 8.82 5.53
CA TYR A 208 33.56 8.62 6.79
C TYR A 208 34.54 7.45 6.74
N LYS A 209 34.86 6.94 5.54
CA LYS A 209 35.83 5.85 5.30
C LYS A 209 35.46 4.49 5.94
N GLN A 210 34.20 4.29 6.33
CA GLN A 210 33.69 3.03 6.90
C GLN A 210 33.28 2.04 5.79
N ARG A 211 34.25 1.61 4.97
CA ARG A 211 33.99 0.80 3.74
C ARG A 211 33.24 -0.50 4.01
N THR A 212 33.62 -1.24 5.07
CA THR A 212 32.95 -2.50 5.41
C THR A 212 31.49 -2.29 5.77
N LEU A 213 31.17 -1.25 6.54
CA LEU A 213 29.78 -0.91 6.88
C LEU A 213 28.99 -0.43 5.66
N ALA A 214 29.62 0.36 4.79
CA ALA A 214 29.00 0.81 3.56
C ALA A 214 28.64 -0.37 2.65
N LEU A 215 29.51 -1.38 2.55
CA LEU A 215 29.24 -2.63 1.83
C LEU A 215 28.14 -3.45 2.50
N LEU A 216 28.15 -3.61 3.82
CA LEU A 216 27.10 -4.34 4.54
C LEU A 216 25.73 -3.65 4.42
N ALA A 217 25.71 -2.31 4.40
CA ALA A 217 24.48 -1.54 4.18
C ALA A 217 23.85 -1.88 2.82
N LEU A 218 24.68 -2.17 1.80
CA LEU A 218 24.22 -2.56 0.45
C LEU A 218 23.91 -4.06 0.33
N ALA A 219 24.80 -4.92 0.85
CA ALA A 219 24.71 -6.36 0.67
C ALA A 219 23.61 -7.01 1.52
N SER A 220 23.41 -6.54 2.76
CA SER A 220 22.47 -7.17 3.70
C SER A 220 21.01 -7.08 3.24
N PRO A 221 20.50 -5.93 2.74
CA PRO A 221 19.15 -5.85 2.18
C PRO A 221 18.96 -6.78 0.96
N LEU A 222 19.94 -6.85 0.06
CA LEU A 222 19.87 -7.69 -1.14
C LEU A 222 19.85 -9.19 -0.79
N ALA A 223 20.75 -9.62 0.09
CA ALA A 223 20.80 -11.00 0.57
C ALA A 223 19.51 -11.38 1.32
N SER A 224 19.00 -10.49 2.16
CA SER A 224 17.73 -10.67 2.87
C SER A 224 16.54 -10.76 1.92
N MET A 225 16.47 -9.91 0.90
CA MET A 225 15.41 -9.94 -0.11
C MET A 225 15.39 -11.28 -0.83
N LEU A 226 16.55 -11.78 -1.26
CA LEU A 226 16.67 -13.09 -1.89
C LEU A 226 16.25 -14.22 -0.95
N PHE A 227 16.71 -14.17 0.31
CA PHE A 227 16.34 -15.15 1.33
C PHE A 227 14.83 -15.21 1.54
N PHE A 228 14.18 -14.07 1.81
CA PHE A 228 12.73 -14.03 2.04
C PHE A 228 11.94 -14.39 0.79
N TRP A 229 12.41 -14.02 -0.40
CA TRP A 229 11.81 -14.42 -1.67
C TRP A 229 11.76 -15.94 -1.82
N ILE A 230 12.91 -16.61 -1.66
CA ILE A 230 12.99 -18.08 -1.73
C ILE A 230 12.19 -18.72 -0.60
N ALA A 231 12.24 -18.17 0.62
CA ALA A 231 11.49 -18.68 1.76
C ALA A 231 9.96 -18.57 1.58
N SER A 232 9.48 -17.67 0.70
CA SER A 232 8.06 -17.63 0.31
C SER A 232 7.69 -18.62 -0.80
N GLY A 233 8.59 -19.53 -1.18
CA GLY A 233 8.37 -20.54 -2.23
C GLY A 233 8.44 -19.97 -3.65
N GLN A 234 8.95 -18.75 -3.82
CA GLN A 234 9.00 -18.08 -5.12
C GLN A 234 10.29 -18.40 -5.87
N SER A 235 10.17 -18.57 -7.20
CA SER A 235 11.32 -18.79 -8.09
C SER A 235 12.14 -17.52 -8.27
N ILE A 236 13.46 -17.62 -8.17
CA ILE A 236 14.40 -16.48 -8.34
C ILE A 236 14.23 -15.82 -9.72
N PHE A 237 13.85 -16.59 -10.74
CA PHE A 237 13.64 -16.10 -12.10
C PHE A 237 12.48 -15.10 -12.21
N HIS A 238 11.54 -15.09 -11.26
CA HIS A 238 10.41 -14.14 -11.25
C HIS A 238 10.67 -12.87 -10.45
N LEU A 239 11.80 -12.78 -9.73
CA LEU A 239 12.15 -11.61 -8.94
C LEU A 239 12.37 -10.35 -9.82
N PRO A 240 13.07 -10.40 -10.98
CA PRO A 240 13.21 -9.23 -11.84
C PRO A 240 11.87 -8.71 -12.37
N SER A 241 10.98 -9.62 -12.78
CA SER A 241 9.62 -9.26 -13.21
C SER A 241 8.82 -8.65 -12.06
N TYR A 242 8.89 -9.22 -10.85
CA TYR A 242 8.23 -8.66 -9.68
C TYR A 242 8.66 -7.20 -9.41
N ILE A 243 9.96 -6.90 -9.48
CA ILE A 243 10.48 -5.53 -9.29
C ILE A 243 10.03 -4.60 -10.40
N SER A 244 10.15 -5.02 -11.67
CA SER A 244 9.73 -4.22 -12.82
C SER A 244 8.23 -3.89 -12.76
N ASN A 245 7.40 -4.89 -12.43
CA ASN A 245 5.95 -4.74 -12.31
C ASN A 245 5.57 -3.84 -11.13
N THR A 246 6.30 -3.93 -10.01
CA THR A 246 6.10 -3.04 -8.85
C THR A 246 6.34 -1.57 -9.23
N ILE A 247 7.39 -1.30 -10.03
CA ILE A 247 7.68 0.05 -10.53
C ILE A 247 6.59 0.52 -11.50
N SER A 248 6.14 -0.35 -12.40
CA SER A 248 5.03 -0.04 -13.32
C SER A 248 3.71 0.22 -12.62
N LEU A 249 3.40 -0.49 -11.51
CA LEU A 249 2.26 -0.19 -10.64
C LEU A 249 2.38 1.16 -9.97
N ALA A 250 3.56 1.49 -9.45
CA ALA A 250 3.79 2.77 -8.79
C ALA A 250 3.61 3.97 -9.73
N SER A 251 3.92 3.84 -11.03
CA SER A 251 3.78 4.95 -11.99
C SER A 251 2.32 5.29 -12.33
N GLY A 252 1.44 4.29 -12.45
CA GLY A 252 0.01 4.50 -12.71
C GLY A 252 -0.82 4.78 -11.44
N PHE A 253 -0.32 4.39 -10.26
CA PHE A 253 -1.05 4.46 -8.99
C PHE A 253 -1.49 5.88 -8.63
N THR A 254 -0.59 6.87 -8.70
CA THR A 254 -0.89 8.22 -8.21
C THR A 254 -2.08 8.84 -8.92
N GLU A 255 -2.12 8.77 -10.25
CA GLU A 255 -3.22 9.33 -11.04
C GLU A 255 -4.53 8.59 -10.76
N ALA A 256 -4.49 7.25 -10.75
CA ALA A 256 -5.69 6.43 -10.56
C ALA A 256 -6.27 6.55 -9.15
N MET A 257 -5.43 6.71 -8.13
CA MET A 257 -5.85 6.73 -6.72
C MET A 257 -5.95 8.15 -6.13
N ALA A 258 -5.71 9.18 -6.94
CA ALA A 258 -5.85 10.57 -6.52
C ALA A 258 -7.28 10.88 -6.06
N THR A 259 -7.45 11.28 -4.81
CA THR A 259 -8.72 11.81 -4.26
C THR A 259 -8.45 13.10 -3.50
N GLU A 260 -9.41 14.03 -3.54
CA GLU A 260 -9.29 15.29 -2.80
C GLU A 260 -9.55 15.15 -1.30
N GLY A 261 -9.11 16.15 -0.55
CA GLY A 261 -9.29 16.27 0.90
C GLY A 261 -9.06 17.70 1.36
N ASP A 262 -9.00 17.96 2.67
CA ASP A 262 -8.86 19.32 3.18
C ASP A 262 -7.43 19.86 2.98
N ASN A 263 -7.31 20.94 2.21
CA ASN A 263 -6.04 21.63 1.96
C ASN A 263 -5.37 22.16 3.23
N LYS A 264 -6.12 22.43 4.30
CA LYS A 264 -5.56 22.86 5.59
C LYS A 264 -4.69 21.78 6.22
N GLU A 265 -5.01 20.50 6.02
CA GLU A 265 -4.18 19.39 6.49
C GLU A 265 -2.79 19.41 5.84
N LEU A 266 -2.74 19.68 4.53
CA LEU A 266 -1.48 19.82 3.79
C LEU A 266 -0.65 20.99 4.32
N ILE A 267 -1.29 22.13 4.57
CA ILE A 267 -0.63 23.34 5.07
C ILE A 267 -0.03 23.08 6.47
N VAL A 268 -0.82 22.55 7.40
CA VAL A 268 -0.37 22.32 8.79
C VAL A 268 0.71 21.23 8.84
N PHE A 269 0.58 20.16 8.03
CA PHE A 269 1.64 19.16 7.86
C PHE A 269 2.93 19.77 7.28
N GLY A 270 2.80 20.60 6.24
CA GLY A 270 3.92 21.27 5.57
C GLY A 270 4.68 22.19 6.49
N ILE A 271 3.97 23.04 7.25
CA ILE A 271 4.57 23.94 8.27
C ILE A 271 5.32 23.11 9.32
N THR A 272 4.69 22.07 9.87
CA THR A 272 5.32 21.24 10.90
C THR A 272 6.56 20.54 10.38
N SER A 273 6.49 19.95 9.18
CA SER A 273 7.61 19.28 8.52
C SER A 273 8.76 20.25 8.24
N PHE A 274 8.44 21.46 7.75
CA PHE A 274 9.41 22.52 7.53
C PHE A 274 10.12 22.91 8.83
N CYS A 275 9.38 23.12 9.92
CA CYS A 275 9.96 23.45 11.23
C CYS A 275 10.88 22.33 11.76
N ILE A 276 10.51 21.06 11.59
CA ILE A 276 11.36 19.91 11.95
C ILE A 276 12.66 19.93 11.13
N LEU A 277 12.57 20.05 9.81
CA LEU A 277 13.73 20.05 8.91
C LEU A 277 14.64 21.26 9.16
N LEU A 278 14.07 22.45 9.35
CA LEU A 278 14.81 23.66 9.70
C LEU A 278 15.55 23.49 11.04
N SER A 279 14.93 22.83 12.02
CA SER A 279 15.56 22.57 13.31
C SER A 279 16.85 21.74 13.20
N ILE A 280 16.95 20.86 12.20
CA ILE A 280 18.15 20.06 11.91
C ILE A 280 19.24 20.95 11.31
N LEU A 281 18.90 21.80 10.35
CA LEU A 281 19.86 22.70 9.70
C LEU A 281 20.43 23.75 10.67
N LEU A 282 19.62 24.21 11.63
CA LEU A 282 20.02 25.19 12.64
C LEU A 282 20.90 24.61 13.78
N GLN A 283 21.14 23.30 13.83
CA GLN A 283 21.99 22.72 14.88
C GLN A 283 23.45 23.10 14.69
N LYS A 284 24.00 23.91 15.59
CA LYS A 284 25.40 24.37 15.52
C LYS A 284 26.44 23.28 15.76
N LYS A 285 26.07 22.18 16.43
CA LYS A 285 26.99 21.09 16.78
C LYS A 285 27.19 20.04 15.68
N LEU A 286 26.38 20.07 14.62
CA LEU A 286 26.45 19.09 13.55
C LEU A 286 27.38 19.58 12.43
N SER A 287 28.18 18.66 11.88
CA SER A 287 28.96 18.94 10.67
C SER A 287 28.03 19.19 9.48
N PRO A 288 28.45 19.94 8.43
CA PRO A 288 27.63 20.14 7.23
C PRO A 288 27.18 18.82 6.59
N LEU A 289 28.05 17.81 6.57
CA LEU A 289 27.74 16.50 6.03
C LEU A 289 26.70 15.76 6.88
N SER A 290 26.84 15.78 8.20
CA SER A 290 25.86 15.20 9.14
C SER A 290 24.49 15.89 9.01
N LYS A 291 24.47 17.22 8.83
CA LYS A 291 23.23 17.98 8.58
C LYS A 291 22.54 17.52 7.30
N ALA A 292 23.30 17.42 6.20
CA ALA A 292 22.76 16.97 4.91
C ALA A 292 22.19 15.54 5.00
N PHE A 293 22.93 14.61 5.61
CA PHE A 293 22.48 13.24 5.80
C PHE A 293 21.21 13.14 6.65
N LEU A 294 21.15 13.82 7.79
CA LEU A 294 20.00 13.82 8.67
C LEU A 294 18.80 14.53 8.04
N PHE A 295 19.02 15.66 7.35
CA PHE A 295 17.98 16.35 6.58
C PHE A 295 17.39 15.42 5.53
N CYS A 296 18.22 14.75 4.72
CA CYS A 296 17.75 13.79 3.71
C CYS A 296 16.99 12.62 4.34
N THR A 297 17.47 12.08 5.47
CA THR A 297 16.80 10.97 6.18
C THR A 297 15.41 11.37 6.66
N TYR A 298 15.29 12.54 7.30
CA TYR A 298 14.00 13.08 7.75
C TYR A 298 13.10 13.46 6.58
N PHE A 299 13.66 14.07 5.53
CA PHE A 299 12.93 14.47 4.34
C PHE A 299 12.31 13.26 3.64
N VAL A 300 13.07 12.19 3.42
CA VAL A 300 12.57 10.96 2.79
C VAL A 300 11.43 10.35 3.62
N PHE A 301 11.58 10.27 4.94
CA PHE A 301 10.55 9.78 5.84
C PHE A 301 9.26 10.63 5.77
N LEU A 302 9.38 11.95 5.88
CA LEU A 302 8.24 12.87 5.85
C LEU A 302 7.58 12.93 4.46
N PHE A 303 8.38 12.95 3.39
CA PHE A 303 7.91 12.99 2.01
C PHE A 303 7.15 11.73 1.61
N LEU A 304 7.64 10.54 1.97
CA LEU A 304 6.92 9.29 1.68
C LEU A 304 5.64 9.17 2.51
N SER A 305 5.65 9.67 3.76
CA SER A 305 4.45 9.74 4.59
C SER A 305 3.41 10.71 4.01
N TYR A 306 3.85 11.87 3.53
CA TYR A 306 3.04 12.84 2.81
C TYR A 306 2.41 12.22 1.57
N LYS A 307 3.23 11.61 0.69
CA LYS A 307 2.75 11.05 -0.56
C LYS A 307 1.75 9.90 -0.33
N THR A 308 2.06 9.02 0.63
CA THR A 308 1.17 7.90 0.97
C THR A 308 -0.16 8.38 1.59
N GLY A 309 -0.12 9.40 2.46
CA GLY A 309 -1.30 9.88 3.17
C GLY A 309 -2.20 10.81 2.35
N PHE A 310 -1.62 11.61 1.44
CA PHE A 310 -2.37 12.69 0.76
C PHE A 310 -2.66 12.44 -0.72
N THR A 311 -2.08 11.41 -1.38
CA THR A 311 -2.50 11.02 -2.73
C THR A 311 -3.96 10.56 -2.74
N ARG A 312 -4.31 9.55 -1.92
CA ARG A 312 -5.69 9.15 -1.65
C ARG A 312 -6.16 9.79 -0.35
N HIS A 313 -6.23 11.12 -0.34
CA HIS A 313 -6.32 11.97 0.85
C HIS A 313 -7.40 11.51 1.87
N PHE A 314 -8.63 11.33 1.41
CA PHE A 314 -9.73 10.91 2.26
C PHE A 314 -9.49 9.49 2.82
N GLY A 315 -9.50 9.38 4.15
CA GLY A 315 -9.31 8.11 4.86
C GLY A 315 -7.87 7.61 4.95
N HIS A 316 -6.86 8.33 4.42
CA HIS A 316 -5.44 7.92 4.51
C HIS A 316 -4.52 8.98 5.13
N ALA A 317 -4.97 10.23 5.28
CA ALA A 317 -4.14 11.32 5.81
C ALA A 317 -3.60 11.08 7.24
N PHE A 318 -4.23 10.19 8.02
CA PHE A 318 -3.73 9.81 9.34
C PHE A 318 -2.31 9.23 9.31
N ILE A 319 -1.86 8.67 8.17
CA ILE A 319 -0.48 8.23 7.96
C ILE A 319 0.48 9.42 8.11
N ALA A 320 0.18 10.55 7.47
CA ALA A 320 0.99 11.76 7.54
C ALA A 320 0.97 12.38 8.96
N GLY A 321 -0.21 12.47 9.58
CA GLY A 321 -0.36 12.96 10.95
C GLY A 321 0.42 12.13 11.98
N THR A 322 0.38 10.81 11.83
CA THR A 322 1.10 9.88 12.70
C THR A 322 2.62 9.95 12.47
N SER A 323 3.05 10.04 11.21
CA SER A 323 4.46 10.13 10.87
C SER A 323 5.12 11.41 11.36
N VAL A 324 4.46 12.57 11.27
CA VAL A 324 5.06 13.83 11.77
C VAL A 324 5.28 13.80 13.28
N LEU A 325 4.40 13.11 14.02
CA LEU A 325 4.56 12.87 15.45
C LEU A 325 5.79 12.00 15.72
N LEU A 326 5.95 10.88 15.00
CA LEU A 326 7.13 10.01 15.10
C LEU A 326 8.44 10.77 14.79
N ALA A 327 8.46 11.59 13.74
CA ALA A 327 9.63 12.42 13.41
C ALA A 327 10.04 13.31 14.60
N SER A 328 9.08 14.02 15.19
CA SER A 328 9.34 14.92 16.32
C SER A 328 9.75 14.19 17.59
N PHE A 329 9.17 13.02 17.88
CA PHE A 329 9.60 12.19 19.02
C PHE A 329 10.98 11.56 18.83
N LEU A 330 11.49 11.52 17.60
CA LEU A 330 12.85 11.09 17.29
C LEU A 330 13.88 12.25 17.27
N LEU A 331 13.44 13.52 17.30
CA LEU A 331 14.34 14.68 17.41
C LEU A 331 15.21 14.74 18.69
N PRO A 332 14.74 14.34 19.89
CA PRO A 332 15.56 14.35 21.10
C PRO A 332 16.86 13.56 21.00
N TYR A 333 16.90 12.58 20.10
CA TYR A 333 18.06 11.72 19.83
C TYR A 333 19.13 12.43 18.98
N LEU A 334 18.80 13.58 18.40
CA LEU A 334 19.73 14.51 17.73
C LEU A 334 19.96 15.76 18.58
N ASN A 335 18.88 16.39 19.05
CA ASN A 335 18.89 17.66 19.74
C ASN A 335 18.31 17.53 21.15
N SER A 336 19.17 17.60 22.16
CA SER A 336 18.71 17.58 23.56
C SER A 336 18.19 18.94 24.05
N ASN A 337 18.14 19.97 23.20
CA ASN A 337 17.61 21.29 23.55
C ASN A 337 16.09 21.26 23.67
N ASN A 338 15.60 21.30 24.92
CA ASN A 338 14.18 21.31 25.23
C ASN A 338 13.44 22.53 24.64
N LYS A 339 14.12 23.68 24.49
CA LYS A 339 13.51 24.91 23.97
C LYS A 339 13.08 24.81 22.50
N VAL A 340 13.63 23.85 21.76
CA VAL A 340 13.27 23.56 20.36
C VAL A 340 12.40 22.31 20.29
N THR A 341 12.79 21.26 21.00
CA THR A 341 12.13 19.95 20.89
C THR A 341 10.70 19.97 21.44
N VAL A 342 10.46 20.60 22.60
CA VAL A 342 9.12 20.61 23.23
C VAL A 342 8.09 21.38 22.38
N PRO A 343 8.39 22.60 21.86
CA PRO A 343 7.47 23.27 20.95
C PRO A 343 7.18 22.48 19.67
N LEU A 344 8.19 21.83 19.07
CA LEU A 344 7.97 21.00 17.88
C LEU A 344 7.11 19.77 18.17
N LEU A 345 7.26 19.16 19.33
CA LEU A 345 6.39 18.07 19.79
C LEU A 345 4.95 18.56 19.97
N ALA A 346 4.75 19.72 20.60
CA ALA A 346 3.42 20.31 20.77
C ALA A 346 2.76 20.64 19.43
N LEU A 347 3.51 21.25 18.50
CA LEU A 347 3.06 21.52 17.13
C LEU A 347 2.70 20.22 16.40
N SER A 348 3.55 19.19 16.50
CA SER A 348 3.31 17.90 15.85
C SER A 348 2.11 17.17 16.44
N LEU A 349 1.89 17.28 17.75
CA LEU A 349 0.71 16.74 18.42
C LEU A 349 -0.56 17.46 17.97
N TYR A 350 -0.52 18.79 17.83
CA TYR A 350 -1.61 19.57 17.26
C TYR A 350 -1.90 19.11 15.82
N THR A 351 -0.87 19.04 14.97
CA THR A 351 -1.00 18.59 13.58
C THR A 351 -1.57 17.18 13.47
N ALA A 352 -1.05 16.24 14.24
CA ALA A 352 -1.55 14.87 14.27
C ALA A 352 -3.01 14.81 14.75
N SER A 353 -3.36 15.57 15.79
CA SER A 353 -4.71 15.60 16.33
C SER A 353 -5.72 16.26 15.38
N TYR A 354 -5.29 17.32 14.69
CA TYR A 354 -6.10 18.01 13.68
C TYR A 354 -6.41 17.09 12.50
N ILE A 355 -5.38 16.48 11.90
CA ILE A 355 -5.54 15.56 10.76
C ILE A 355 -6.35 14.33 11.17
N ASN A 356 -5.96 13.65 12.25
CA ASN A 356 -6.61 12.40 12.66
C ASN A 356 -8.07 12.67 13.09
N GLY A 357 -8.34 13.81 13.71
CA GLY A 357 -9.66 14.20 14.19
C GLY A 357 -10.71 14.41 13.08
N HIS A 358 -10.30 14.69 11.85
CA HIS A 358 -11.23 14.80 10.72
C HIS A 358 -11.80 13.45 10.26
N TYR A 359 -11.05 12.36 10.41
CA TYR A 359 -11.45 11.05 9.88
C TYR A 359 -11.91 10.07 10.96
N THR A 360 -11.50 10.28 12.21
CA THR A 360 -11.81 9.36 13.30
C THR A 360 -11.83 10.10 14.63
N LYS A 361 -12.71 9.64 15.54
CA LYS A 361 -12.66 10.07 16.94
C LYS A 361 -11.34 9.57 17.55
N ILE A 362 -10.52 10.48 18.04
CA ILE A 362 -9.26 10.14 18.69
C ILE A 362 -9.59 9.65 20.10
N SER A 363 -9.34 8.37 20.37
CA SER A 363 -9.57 7.76 21.67
C SER A 363 -8.40 6.86 22.06
N VAL A 364 -7.61 7.31 23.05
CA VAL A 364 -6.49 6.54 23.59
C VAL A 364 -6.98 5.23 24.21
N ARG A 365 -8.15 5.26 24.85
CA ARG A 365 -8.78 4.07 25.44
C ARG A 365 -9.09 3.03 24.36
N ASP A 366 -9.71 3.44 23.26
CA ASP A 366 -10.12 2.49 22.22
C ASP A 366 -8.88 1.94 21.47
N ASN A 367 -7.87 2.78 21.23
CA ASN A 367 -6.58 2.34 20.70
C ASN A 367 -5.91 1.29 21.60
N PHE A 368 -5.93 1.54 22.92
CA PHE A 368 -5.39 0.63 23.91
C PHE A 368 -6.15 -0.70 23.90
N ILE A 369 -7.48 -0.66 23.99
CA ILE A 369 -8.32 -1.86 23.99
C ILE A 369 -8.08 -2.65 22.71
N SER A 370 -8.13 -1.98 21.55
CA SER A 370 -7.96 -2.61 20.23
C SER A 370 -6.59 -3.27 20.06
N THR A 371 -5.52 -2.66 20.57
CA THR A 371 -4.15 -3.20 20.38
C THR A 371 -3.80 -4.25 21.43
N TYR A 372 -3.90 -3.90 22.71
CA TYR A 372 -3.37 -4.73 23.79
C TYR A 372 -4.32 -5.83 24.22
N THR A 373 -5.63 -5.58 24.20
CA THR A 373 -6.61 -6.64 24.47
C THR A 373 -6.59 -7.68 23.36
N ALA A 374 -6.48 -7.26 22.10
CA ALA A 374 -6.35 -8.18 20.97
C ALA A 374 -5.04 -8.97 21.03
N ALA A 375 -3.93 -8.35 21.43
CA ALA A 375 -2.65 -9.05 21.64
C ALA A 375 -2.74 -10.09 22.76
N TYR A 376 -3.27 -9.71 23.93
CA TYR A 376 -3.46 -10.61 25.07
C TYR A 376 -4.42 -11.76 24.73
N TYR A 377 -5.60 -11.44 24.20
CA TYR A 377 -6.60 -12.43 23.80
C TYR A 377 -6.06 -13.37 22.72
N GLY A 378 -5.39 -12.83 21.69
CA GLY A 378 -4.78 -13.62 20.64
C GLY A 378 -3.69 -14.56 21.17
N LEU A 379 -2.81 -14.07 22.05
CA LEU A 379 -1.77 -14.90 22.69
C LEU A 379 -2.39 -16.02 23.51
N LYS A 380 -3.34 -15.68 24.39
CA LYS A 380 -4.04 -16.63 25.26
C LYS A 380 -4.69 -17.74 24.44
N ASN A 381 -5.46 -17.40 23.41
CA ASN A 381 -6.17 -18.40 22.60
C ASN A 381 -5.22 -19.24 21.75
N ARG A 382 -4.16 -18.67 21.17
CA ARG A 382 -3.15 -19.45 20.42
C ARG A 382 -2.45 -20.49 21.30
N ILE A 383 -2.28 -20.22 22.60
CA ILE A 383 -1.70 -21.17 23.57
C ILE A 383 -2.73 -22.22 24.01
N GLN A 384 -3.95 -21.79 24.36
CA GLN A 384 -4.98 -22.67 24.94
C GLN A 384 -5.72 -23.53 23.90
N ASN A 385 -5.98 -22.99 22.70
CA ASN A 385 -6.62 -23.68 21.59
C ASN A 385 -5.81 -23.45 20.30
N LYS A 386 -4.98 -24.45 19.95
CA LYS A 386 -4.13 -24.41 18.74
C LYS A 386 -4.94 -24.29 17.43
N ASN A 387 -6.21 -24.71 17.42
CA ASN A 387 -7.08 -24.69 16.24
C ASN A 387 -7.99 -23.46 16.17
N TRP A 388 -8.04 -22.61 17.20
CA TRP A 388 -8.95 -21.46 17.31
C TRP A 388 -9.03 -20.61 16.04
N LEU A 389 -7.88 -20.27 15.44
CA LEU A 389 -7.87 -19.47 14.21
C LEU A 389 -8.32 -20.23 12.98
N LYS A 390 -7.95 -21.51 12.88
CA LYS A 390 -8.40 -22.37 11.77
C LYS A 390 -9.91 -22.58 11.82
N GLU A 391 -10.44 -22.81 13.02
CA GLU A 391 -11.89 -22.93 13.28
C GLU A 391 -12.61 -21.64 12.91
N ASN A 392 -12.15 -20.48 13.40
CA ASN A 392 -12.75 -19.18 13.05
C ASN A 392 -12.67 -18.89 11.55
N PHE A 393 -11.55 -19.23 10.92
CA PHE A 393 -11.39 -19.09 9.47
C PHE A 393 -12.40 -19.96 8.73
N SER A 394 -12.50 -21.25 9.05
CA SER A 394 -13.47 -22.16 8.45
C SER A 394 -14.91 -21.71 8.69
N LEU A 395 -15.24 -21.25 9.90
CA LEU A 395 -16.55 -20.69 10.23
C LEU A 395 -16.86 -19.44 9.39
N THR A 396 -15.90 -18.53 9.27
CA THR A 396 -16.05 -17.30 8.48
C THR A 396 -16.20 -17.61 6.99
N MET A 397 -15.36 -18.50 6.44
CA MET A 397 -15.45 -18.91 5.04
C MET A 397 -16.77 -19.64 4.74
N ASN A 398 -17.25 -20.49 5.65
CA ASN A 398 -18.57 -21.12 5.52
C ASN A 398 -19.71 -20.10 5.57
N TYR A 399 -19.64 -19.13 6.50
CA TYR A 399 -20.61 -18.03 6.57
C TYR A 399 -20.66 -17.25 5.25
N LEU A 400 -19.51 -16.84 4.71
CA LEU A 400 -19.43 -16.11 3.43
C LEU A 400 -19.94 -16.96 2.27
N LYS A 401 -19.59 -18.26 2.24
CA LYS A 401 -20.13 -19.21 1.25
C LYS A 401 -21.66 -19.26 1.28
N THR A 402 -22.25 -19.33 2.47
CA THR A 402 -23.73 -19.36 2.61
C THR A 402 -24.37 -18.02 2.30
N GLN A 403 -23.72 -16.91 2.64
CA GLN A 403 -24.23 -15.56 2.40
C GLN A 403 -24.26 -15.23 0.91
N ASP A 404 -23.16 -15.50 0.20
CA ASP A 404 -23.02 -15.18 -1.22
C ASP A 404 -23.74 -16.21 -2.12
N ASN A 405 -23.83 -17.46 -1.64
CA ASN A 405 -24.59 -18.56 -2.27
C ASN A 405 -24.27 -18.77 -3.77
N PHE A 406 -23.00 -18.63 -4.14
CA PHE A 406 -22.58 -18.85 -5.52
C PHE A 406 -22.81 -20.30 -5.96
N PRO A 407 -23.31 -20.53 -7.19
CA PRO A 407 -23.40 -21.87 -7.74
C PRO A 407 -21.99 -22.46 -7.90
N ILE A 408 -21.86 -23.76 -7.66
CA ILE A 408 -20.60 -24.47 -7.92
C ILE A 408 -20.46 -24.64 -9.43
N LEU A 409 -19.38 -24.10 -9.99
CA LEU A 409 -19.07 -24.18 -11.42
C LEU A 409 -17.94 -25.18 -11.64
N PRO A 410 -18.04 -26.08 -12.64
CA PRO A 410 -16.96 -27.00 -12.97
C PRO A 410 -15.81 -26.24 -13.65
N GLY A 411 -14.58 -26.70 -13.41
CA GLY A 411 -13.37 -26.09 -13.97
C GLY A 411 -12.83 -24.92 -13.15
N THR A 412 -12.01 -24.12 -13.80
CA THR A 412 -11.36 -22.95 -13.19
C THR A 412 -12.22 -21.70 -13.29
N THR A 413 -12.11 -20.81 -12.30
CA THR A 413 -12.94 -19.60 -12.23
C THR A 413 -12.11 -18.37 -11.86
N ASP A 414 -12.34 -17.25 -12.55
CA ASP A 414 -11.91 -15.91 -12.12
C ASP A 414 -13.12 -15.03 -11.76
N ILE A 415 -12.88 -13.94 -11.06
CA ILE A 415 -13.91 -12.97 -10.66
C ILE A 415 -13.53 -11.53 -11.01
N TYR A 416 -14.49 -10.81 -11.55
CA TYR A 416 -14.51 -9.36 -11.77
C TYR A 416 -15.62 -8.78 -10.88
N SER A 417 -15.46 -7.66 -10.19
CA SER A 417 -14.27 -6.78 -10.20
C SER A 417 -13.29 -7.15 -9.09
N TYR A 418 -13.77 -7.16 -7.84
CA TYR A 418 -12.89 -7.26 -6.67
C TYR A 418 -13.37 -8.23 -5.60
N ASN A 419 -14.38 -9.07 -5.82
CA ASN A 419 -14.95 -9.95 -4.79
C ASN A 419 -14.21 -11.30 -4.64
N GLN A 420 -12.86 -11.29 -4.64
CA GLN A 420 -12.06 -12.52 -4.54
C GLN A 420 -12.39 -13.35 -3.30
N THR A 421 -12.69 -12.74 -2.15
CA THR A 421 -13.04 -13.48 -0.94
C THR A 421 -14.27 -14.36 -1.13
N SER A 422 -15.30 -13.86 -1.83
CA SER A 422 -16.53 -14.62 -2.15
C SER A 422 -16.23 -15.82 -3.05
N LEU A 423 -15.40 -15.63 -4.08
CA LEU A 423 -14.97 -16.72 -4.94
C LEU A 423 -14.20 -17.79 -4.15
N ILE A 424 -13.24 -17.38 -3.32
CA ILE A 424 -12.43 -18.31 -2.51
C ILE A 424 -13.30 -19.05 -1.49
N ALA A 425 -14.26 -18.35 -0.85
CA ALA A 425 -15.20 -18.95 0.11
C ALA A 425 -16.10 -20.02 -0.53
N SER A 426 -16.48 -19.86 -1.80
CA SER A 426 -17.28 -20.85 -2.52
C SER A 426 -16.61 -22.23 -2.63
N GLY A 427 -15.28 -22.28 -2.56
CA GLY A 427 -14.48 -23.49 -2.77
C GLY A 427 -14.17 -23.81 -4.23
N MET A 428 -14.51 -22.91 -5.17
CA MET A 428 -14.12 -23.03 -6.58
C MET A 428 -12.60 -22.89 -6.77
N GLN A 429 -12.07 -23.47 -7.84
CA GLN A 429 -10.66 -23.33 -8.21
C GLN A 429 -10.40 -21.95 -8.78
N TRP A 430 -9.76 -21.08 -7.98
CA TRP A 430 -9.46 -19.72 -8.39
C TRP A 430 -8.28 -19.67 -9.37
N SER A 431 -8.53 -19.17 -10.58
CA SER A 431 -7.53 -18.98 -11.63
C SER A 431 -7.48 -17.50 -12.06
N PRO A 432 -6.82 -16.63 -11.27
CA PRO A 432 -6.86 -15.19 -11.48
C PRO A 432 -6.15 -14.74 -12.74
N ARG A 433 -6.67 -13.67 -13.35
CA ARG A 433 -5.85 -12.82 -14.21
C ARG A 433 -4.74 -12.10 -13.41
N PRO A 434 -3.60 -11.73 -14.03
CA PRO A 434 -2.45 -11.20 -13.29
C PRO A 434 -2.75 -9.97 -12.41
N ILE A 435 -3.49 -8.99 -12.94
CA ILE A 435 -4.03 -7.88 -12.14
C ILE A 435 -5.47 -8.23 -11.78
N PHE A 436 -5.63 -8.96 -10.68
CA PHE A 436 -6.89 -9.65 -10.35
C PHE A 436 -8.04 -8.74 -9.85
N GLN A 437 -7.77 -7.45 -9.56
CA GLN A 437 -8.81 -6.47 -9.25
C GLN A 437 -8.88 -5.39 -10.32
N SER A 438 -10.05 -5.21 -10.95
CA SER A 438 -10.18 -4.35 -12.14
C SER A 438 -9.82 -2.89 -11.88
N TYR A 439 -10.13 -2.36 -10.69
CA TYR A 439 -9.76 -0.98 -10.33
C TYR A 439 -8.25 -0.73 -10.28
N SER A 440 -7.45 -1.79 -10.12
CA SER A 440 -5.99 -1.75 -10.02
C SER A 440 -5.28 -1.84 -11.38
N VAL A 441 -6.03 -1.96 -12.47
CA VAL A 441 -5.49 -1.96 -13.84
C VAL A 441 -5.21 -0.53 -14.28
N PHE A 442 -4.13 0.06 -13.75
CA PHE A 442 -3.89 1.51 -13.86
C PHE A 442 -3.36 1.98 -15.22
N THR A 443 -2.82 1.08 -16.04
CA THR A 443 -2.14 1.44 -17.30
C THR A 443 -2.57 0.55 -18.45
N ALA A 444 -2.46 1.06 -19.69
CA ALA A 444 -2.73 0.29 -20.90
C ALA A 444 -1.91 -1.02 -20.99
N ASN A 445 -0.66 -1.04 -20.52
CA ASN A 445 0.15 -2.26 -20.50
C ASN A 445 -0.43 -3.32 -19.55
N MET A 446 -0.96 -2.92 -18.40
CA MET A 446 -1.62 -3.85 -17.46
C MET A 446 -2.91 -4.42 -18.02
N ALA A 447 -3.72 -3.56 -18.66
CA ALA A 447 -4.95 -3.99 -19.33
C ALA A 447 -4.63 -5.00 -20.45
N LYS A 448 -3.52 -4.78 -21.19
CA LYS A 448 -3.03 -5.71 -22.20
C LYS A 448 -2.58 -7.05 -21.60
N ILE A 449 -1.94 -7.06 -20.44
CA ILE A 449 -1.56 -8.30 -19.73
C ILE A 449 -2.81 -9.12 -19.38
N ASN A 450 -3.83 -8.49 -18.78
CA ASN A 450 -5.09 -9.18 -18.45
C ASN A 450 -5.82 -9.68 -19.71
N LYS A 451 -5.90 -8.86 -20.77
CA LYS A 451 -6.45 -9.27 -22.06
C LYS A 451 -5.73 -10.48 -22.64
N ASN A 452 -4.40 -10.47 -22.65
CA ASN A 452 -3.61 -11.57 -23.18
C ASN A 452 -3.80 -12.87 -22.37
N TYR A 453 -3.96 -12.76 -21.05
CA TYR A 453 -4.31 -13.91 -20.21
C TYR A 453 -5.66 -14.53 -20.63
N LEU A 454 -6.68 -13.71 -20.90
CA LEU A 454 -7.98 -14.16 -21.40
C LEU A 454 -7.93 -14.78 -22.80
N LEU A 455 -6.87 -14.52 -23.58
CA LEU A 455 -6.64 -15.13 -24.89
C LEU A 455 -5.77 -16.39 -24.83
N SER A 456 -5.11 -16.65 -23.68
CA SER A 456 -4.22 -17.79 -23.50
C SER A 456 -4.97 -19.11 -23.37
N GLU A 457 -4.23 -20.22 -23.47
CA GLU A 457 -4.77 -21.56 -23.23
C GLU A 457 -5.23 -21.75 -21.77
N ASN A 458 -4.58 -21.05 -20.84
CA ASN A 458 -4.85 -21.10 -19.40
C ASN A 458 -6.01 -20.20 -18.95
N LYS A 459 -6.74 -19.56 -19.88
CA LYS A 459 -7.88 -18.72 -19.55
C LYS A 459 -8.94 -19.52 -18.74
N PRO A 460 -9.58 -18.91 -17.74
CA PRO A 460 -10.51 -19.61 -16.86
C PRO A 460 -11.72 -20.15 -17.62
N ASP A 461 -12.31 -21.24 -17.13
CA ASP A 461 -13.50 -21.85 -17.72
C ASP A 461 -14.76 -21.01 -17.45
N ASN A 462 -14.78 -20.35 -16.30
CA ASN A 462 -15.87 -19.50 -15.85
C ASN A 462 -15.38 -18.12 -15.39
N ILE A 463 -16.21 -17.11 -15.60
CA ILE A 463 -16.02 -15.77 -15.04
C ILE A 463 -17.25 -15.40 -14.23
N ILE A 464 -17.05 -14.98 -12.99
CA ILE A 464 -18.08 -14.29 -12.21
C ILE A 464 -17.86 -12.79 -12.45
N PHE A 465 -18.79 -12.12 -13.12
CA PHE A 465 -18.60 -10.74 -13.56
C PHE A 465 -19.56 -9.80 -12.84
N LYS A 466 -19.01 -8.74 -12.25
CA LYS A 466 -19.76 -7.66 -11.64
C LYS A 466 -19.20 -6.30 -12.03
N VAL A 467 -20.09 -5.39 -12.45
CA VAL A 467 -19.75 -3.99 -12.76
C VAL A 467 -19.89 -3.17 -11.48
N GLU A 468 -18.76 -2.87 -10.84
CA GLU A 468 -18.73 -2.23 -9.52
C GLU A 468 -17.52 -1.26 -9.41
N PRO A 469 -17.46 -0.19 -10.21
CA PRO A 469 -16.31 0.71 -10.20
C PRO A 469 -16.15 1.46 -8.87
N ILE A 470 -14.93 1.90 -8.58
CA ILE A 470 -14.66 2.75 -7.41
C ILE A 470 -14.50 4.22 -7.80
N ASP A 471 -14.57 5.12 -6.81
CA ASP A 471 -14.24 6.55 -6.95
C ASP A 471 -15.00 7.27 -8.10
N ASN A 472 -16.24 6.84 -8.37
CA ASN A 472 -17.10 7.34 -9.46
C ASN A 472 -16.44 7.29 -10.85
N ARG A 473 -15.61 6.28 -11.13
CA ARG A 473 -14.99 6.06 -12.45
C ARG A 473 -16.03 5.63 -13.48
N ILE A 474 -15.75 5.88 -14.76
CA ILE A 474 -16.49 5.26 -15.87
C ILE A 474 -16.43 3.73 -15.71
N PRO A 475 -17.57 3.01 -15.63
CA PRO A 475 -17.57 1.59 -15.26
C PRO A 475 -16.77 0.69 -16.20
N SER A 476 -16.92 0.88 -17.51
CA SER A 476 -16.24 0.11 -18.55
C SER A 476 -14.73 0.39 -18.66
N MET A 477 -14.22 1.40 -17.95
CA MET A 477 -12.81 1.74 -17.93
C MET A 477 -12.00 0.82 -17.00
N GLU A 478 -12.62 0.26 -15.96
CA GLU A 478 -11.96 -0.72 -15.10
C GLU A 478 -11.74 -2.04 -15.86
N ASP A 479 -10.48 -2.31 -16.20
CA ASP A 479 -10.07 -3.44 -17.03
C ASP A 479 -10.74 -3.46 -18.42
N GLY A 480 -10.88 -2.28 -19.04
CA GLY A 480 -11.65 -2.08 -20.27
C GLY A 480 -11.22 -2.93 -21.47
N MET A 481 -9.91 -3.19 -21.64
CA MET A 481 -9.40 -4.10 -22.69
C MET A 481 -9.92 -5.53 -22.57
N SER A 482 -10.32 -5.96 -21.38
CA SER A 482 -10.85 -7.30 -21.15
C SER A 482 -12.28 -7.44 -21.69
N TRP A 483 -13.07 -6.37 -21.73
CA TRP A 483 -14.51 -6.43 -22.07
C TRP A 483 -14.78 -7.00 -23.47
N PRO A 484 -14.14 -6.54 -24.56
CA PRO A 484 -14.33 -7.16 -25.89
C PRO A 484 -14.00 -8.65 -25.90
N THR A 485 -12.97 -9.05 -25.14
CA THR A 485 -12.54 -10.46 -25.05
C THR A 485 -13.57 -11.30 -24.30
N LEU A 486 -14.14 -10.77 -23.21
CA LEU A 486 -15.22 -11.40 -22.48
C LEU A 486 -16.47 -11.60 -23.35
N ILE A 487 -16.87 -10.57 -24.10
CA ILE A 487 -18.04 -10.63 -25.01
C ILE A 487 -17.84 -11.69 -26.10
N ASN A 488 -16.64 -11.75 -26.69
CA ASN A 488 -16.39 -12.65 -27.81
C ASN A 488 -16.14 -14.10 -27.38
N HIS A 489 -15.45 -14.34 -26.25
CA HIS A 489 -15.01 -15.68 -25.86
C HIS A 489 -15.83 -16.34 -24.74
N TYR A 490 -16.73 -15.60 -24.08
CA TYR A 490 -17.60 -16.14 -23.04
C TYR A 490 -19.07 -15.85 -23.35
N GLN A 491 -19.97 -16.63 -22.76
CA GLN A 491 -21.42 -16.46 -22.88
C GLN A 491 -22.07 -16.40 -21.50
N PRO A 492 -23.08 -15.53 -21.29
CA PRO A 492 -23.81 -15.47 -20.03
C PRO A 492 -24.65 -16.73 -19.82
N VAL A 493 -24.65 -17.24 -18.59
CA VAL A 493 -25.40 -18.43 -18.19
C VAL A 493 -26.45 -18.09 -17.14
N ARG A 494 -26.12 -17.17 -16.23
CA ARG A 494 -26.99 -16.78 -15.12
C ARG A 494 -26.64 -15.38 -14.64
N LEU A 495 -27.63 -14.64 -14.16
CA LEU A 495 -27.46 -13.43 -13.38
C LEU A 495 -28.07 -13.67 -11.99
N ASP A 496 -27.32 -13.42 -10.92
CA ASP A 496 -27.79 -13.57 -9.54
C ASP A 496 -27.18 -12.49 -8.66
N ASN A 497 -27.99 -11.73 -7.91
CA ASN A 497 -27.54 -10.64 -7.03
C ASN A 497 -26.50 -9.69 -7.69
N ASP A 498 -26.76 -9.32 -8.94
CA ASP A 498 -25.88 -8.48 -9.78
C ASP A 498 -24.51 -9.11 -10.15
N PHE A 499 -24.32 -10.41 -9.88
CA PHE A 499 -23.22 -11.20 -10.43
C PHE A 499 -23.67 -11.93 -11.69
N LEU A 500 -23.04 -11.60 -12.81
CA LEU A 500 -23.24 -12.26 -14.09
C LEU A 500 -22.23 -13.40 -14.25
N PHE A 501 -22.74 -14.63 -14.31
CA PHE A 501 -21.95 -15.84 -14.51
C PHE A 501 -21.75 -16.10 -16.00
N LEU A 502 -20.51 -16.06 -16.44
CA LEU A 502 -20.11 -16.31 -17.82
C LEU A 502 -19.38 -17.65 -17.93
N ARG A 503 -19.62 -18.38 -19.01
CA ARG A 503 -18.92 -19.63 -19.35
C ARG A 503 -18.18 -19.47 -20.66
N LYS A 504 -16.97 -20.03 -20.73
CA LYS A 504 -16.15 -20.06 -21.95
C LYS A 504 -16.90 -20.72 -23.10
N LYS A 505 -16.86 -20.11 -24.29
CA LYS A 505 -17.45 -20.67 -25.51
C LYS A 505 -16.59 -21.82 -26.05
N PRO A 506 -17.20 -22.86 -26.66
CA PRO A 506 -16.47 -24.00 -27.21
C PRO A 506 -15.64 -23.67 -28.47
N VAL A 507 -15.96 -22.59 -29.20
CA VAL A 507 -15.29 -22.24 -30.46
C VAL A 507 -14.36 -21.03 -30.27
N ASN A 508 -13.05 -21.25 -30.45
CA ASN A 508 -12.01 -20.22 -30.52
C ASN A 508 -11.73 -19.88 -32.00
N LYS A 509 -12.64 -19.20 -32.73
CA LYS A 509 -12.17 -18.51 -33.94
C LYS A 509 -11.41 -17.25 -33.48
N PRO A 510 -10.18 -17.01 -33.96
CA PRO A 510 -9.46 -15.78 -33.66
C PRO A 510 -10.13 -14.64 -34.42
N LEU A 511 -11.12 -14.01 -33.81
CA LEU A 511 -11.75 -12.79 -34.33
C LEU A 511 -11.05 -11.59 -33.68
N PRO A 512 -10.64 -10.57 -34.46
CA PRO A 512 -10.20 -9.32 -33.88
C PRO A 512 -11.33 -8.79 -33.01
N SER A 513 -11.07 -8.47 -31.73
CA SER A 513 -12.16 -8.08 -30.84
C SER A 513 -12.75 -6.72 -31.20
N LEU A 514 -11.98 -5.84 -31.85
CA LEU A 514 -12.36 -4.48 -32.22
C LEU A 514 -11.83 -4.12 -33.61
N VAL A 515 -12.62 -3.38 -34.38
CA VAL A 515 -12.27 -2.82 -35.70
C VAL A 515 -12.18 -1.29 -35.59
N PRO A 516 -11.09 -0.64 -36.07
CA PRO A 516 -11.00 0.81 -36.09
C PRO A 516 -12.10 1.45 -36.96
N LEU A 517 -12.71 2.52 -36.46
CA LEU A 517 -13.74 3.27 -37.17
C LEU A 517 -13.19 4.61 -37.69
N LYS A 518 -12.69 5.46 -36.78
CA LYS A 518 -12.09 6.76 -37.12
C LYS A 518 -11.23 7.28 -35.96
N THR A 519 -10.40 8.29 -36.24
CA THR A 519 -9.60 9.00 -35.23
C THR A 519 -9.89 10.49 -35.33
N GLU A 520 -10.08 11.15 -34.20
CA GLU A 520 -10.38 12.58 -34.13
C GLU A 520 -9.52 13.26 -33.05
N ILE A 521 -9.24 14.55 -33.22
CA ILE A 521 -8.51 15.37 -32.26
C ILE A 521 -9.46 16.45 -31.75
N HIS A 522 -9.57 16.55 -30.43
CA HIS A 522 -10.46 17.50 -29.76
C HIS A 522 -9.72 18.26 -28.66
N THR A 523 -10.41 19.26 -28.11
CA THR A 523 -9.91 20.08 -27.00
C THR A 523 -10.67 19.84 -25.71
N LEU A 524 -10.00 19.94 -24.57
CA LEU A 524 -10.65 19.85 -23.25
C LEU A 524 -11.74 20.92 -23.12
N GLY A 525 -12.92 20.52 -22.65
CA GLY A 525 -14.12 21.36 -22.56
C GLY A 525 -15.00 21.40 -23.81
N GLU A 526 -14.53 20.87 -24.93
CA GLU A 526 -15.33 20.74 -26.15
C GLU A 526 -16.39 19.65 -26.01
N GLN A 527 -17.61 19.93 -26.47
CA GLN A 527 -18.67 18.92 -26.58
C GLN A 527 -18.50 18.14 -27.88
N VAL A 528 -18.10 16.88 -27.76
CA VAL A 528 -17.80 15.97 -28.88
C VAL A 528 -19.03 15.12 -29.20
N LYS A 529 -19.51 15.20 -30.44
CA LYS A 529 -20.53 14.27 -30.96
C LYS A 529 -19.88 12.96 -31.36
N ILE A 530 -20.45 11.84 -30.94
CA ILE A 530 -19.88 10.52 -31.25
C ILE A 530 -20.56 9.89 -32.48
N PRO A 531 -19.91 8.94 -33.18
CA PRO A 531 -20.55 8.16 -34.23
C PRO A 531 -21.84 7.48 -33.74
N ASP A 532 -22.93 7.62 -34.49
CA ASP A 532 -24.13 6.83 -34.27
C ASP A 532 -23.94 5.46 -34.92
N THR A 533 -23.70 4.45 -34.09
CA THR A 533 -23.55 3.05 -34.50
C THR A 533 -24.55 2.18 -33.74
N ASP A 534 -25.08 1.15 -34.40
CA ASP A 534 -25.88 0.12 -33.73
C ASP A 534 -25.01 -0.97 -33.07
N ILE A 535 -23.74 -1.03 -33.45
CA ILE A 535 -22.72 -1.90 -32.86
C ILE A 535 -22.09 -1.18 -31.65
N PRO A 536 -21.76 -1.89 -30.55
CA PRO A 536 -21.04 -1.31 -29.42
C PRO A 536 -19.78 -0.53 -29.85
N LEU A 537 -19.72 0.74 -29.45
CA LEU A 537 -18.67 1.69 -29.75
C LEU A 537 -17.70 1.80 -28.56
N PHE A 538 -16.46 1.41 -28.82
CA PHE A 538 -15.33 1.54 -27.91
C PHE A 538 -14.49 2.75 -28.29
N VAL A 539 -13.82 3.34 -27.30
CA VAL A 539 -12.87 4.45 -27.52
C VAL A 539 -11.59 4.22 -26.74
N GLU A 540 -10.45 4.50 -27.38
CA GLU A 540 -9.17 4.77 -26.71
C GLU A 540 -8.96 6.29 -26.72
N ILE A 541 -8.60 6.86 -25.57
CA ILE A 541 -8.43 8.31 -25.43
C ILE A 541 -7.02 8.62 -24.95
N ASP A 542 -6.27 9.31 -25.80
CA ASP A 542 -4.90 9.73 -25.54
C ASP A 542 -4.86 11.17 -25.04
N ILE A 543 -4.84 11.30 -23.70
CA ILE A 543 -4.63 12.57 -23.00
C ILE A 543 -3.24 12.53 -22.38
N GLU A 544 -2.40 13.50 -22.72
CA GLU A 544 -1.05 13.59 -22.19
C GLU A 544 -0.96 14.61 -21.06
N PRO A 545 -0.18 14.33 -20.00
CA PRO A 545 0.14 15.35 -19.02
C PRO A 545 1.08 16.39 -19.62
N THR A 546 0.98 17.63 -19.14
CA THR A 546 2.04 18.63 -19.38
C THR A 546 3.28 18.28 -18.54
N PHE A 547 4.40 18.99 -18.77
CA PHE A 547 5.55 18.91 -17.88
C PHE A 547 5.17 19.14 -16.40
N TRP A 548 4.28 20.12 -16.13
CA TRP A 548 3.76 20.37 -14.79
C TRP A 548 2.89 19.24 -14.26
N GLY A 549 2.11 18.59 -15.12
CA GLY A 549 1.33 17.39 -14.75
C GLY A 549 2.21 16.20 -14.36
N VAL A 550 3.33 16.00 -15.06
CA VAL A 550 4.33 14.97 -14.71
C VAL A 550 4.95 15.27 -13.34
N LEU A 551 5.34 16.52 -13.08
CA LEU A 551 5.86 16.93 -11.77
C LEU A 551 4.80 16.78 -10.67
N ALA A 552 3.56 17.20 -10.91
CA ALA A 552 2.46 17.07 -9.97
C ALA A 552 2.20 15.60 -9.61
N THR A 553 2.18 14.70 -10.59
CA THR A 553 2.01 13.25 -10.37
C THR A 553 3.21 12.63 -9.63
N THR A 554 4.42 13.13 -9.88
CA THR A 554 5.63 12.64 -9.24
C THR A 554 5.73 13.07 -7.78
N PHE A 555 5.39 14.32 -7.46
CA PHE A 555 5.56 14.87 -6.11
C PHE A 555 4.29 14.84 -5.26
N PHE A 556 3.09 14.84 -5.86
CA PHE A 556 1.82 14.88 -5.16
C PHE A 556 0.69 14.08 -5.84
N LYS A 557 -0.17 14.76 -6.62
CA LYS A 557 -1.24 14.18 -7.44
C LYS A 557 -1.66 15.16 -8.56
N PRO A 558 -2.09 14.68 -9.75
CA PRO A 558 -2.55 15.54 -10.84
C PRO A 558 -3.99 16.06 -10.58
N HIS A 559 -4.43 17.06 -11.36
CA HIS A 559 -5.84 17.48 -11.34
C HIS A 559 -6.70 16.36 -11.90
N GLN A 560 -7.84 16.06 -11.28
CA GLN A 560 -8.73 15.02 -11.78
C GLN A 560 -9.39 15.45 -13.10
N LEU A 561 -9.53 14.50 -14.02
CA LEU A 561 -10.33 14.62 -15.23
C LEU A 561 -11.73 14.05 -14.98
N GLU A 562 -12.71 14.64 -15.64
CA GLU A 562 -14.11 14.22 -15.64
C GLU A 562 -14.62 14.11 -17.06
N ALA A 563 -15.48 13.13 -17.30
CA ALA A 563 -16.23 12.98 -18.53
C ALA A 563 -17.71 13.23 -18.25
N ASN A 564 -18.31 14.16 -18.99
CA ASN A 564 -19.74 14.41 -19.02
C ASN A 564 -20.34 13.73 -20.25
N LEU A 565 -21.29 12.82 -20.05
CA LEU A 565 -21.94 12.04 -21.09
C LEU A 565 -23.39 12.49 -21.22
N GLU A 566 -23.84 12.66 -22.45
CA GLU A 566 -25.24 12.87 -22.80
C GLU A 566 -25.78 11.60 -23.47
N LEU A 567 -26.81 11.01 -22.89
CA LEU A 567 -27.46 9.81 -23.41
C LEU A 567 -28.65 10.18 -24.31
N LYS A 568 -29.00 9.28 -25.23
CA LYS A 568 -30.10 9.45 -26.19
C LYS A 568 -31.46 9.67 -25.51
N ASN A 569 -31.64 9.18 -24.29
CA ASN A 569 -32.83 9.42 -23.47
C ASN A 569 -32.84 10.80 -22.77
N GLY A 570 -31.89 11.70 -23.08
CA GLY A 570 -31.75 13.02 -22.48
C GLY A 570 -31.04 13.03 -21.12
N THR A 571 -30.60 11.87 -20.63
CA THR A 571 -29.93 11.76 -19.33
C THR A 571 -28.49 12.25 -19.42
N LEU A 572 -28.11 13.13 -18.50
CA LEU A 572 -26.72 13.54 -18.29
C LEU A 572 -26.06 12.70 -17.20
N ARG A 573 -24.80 12.37 -17.43
CA ARG A 573 -23.96 11.62 -16.48
C ARG A 573 -22.59 12.25 -16.38
N GLN A 574 -22.02 12.24 -15.17
CA GLN A 574 -20.67 12.76 -14.91
C GLN A 574 -19.87 11.68 -14.18
N TYR A 575 -18.72 11.33 -14.74
CA TYR A 575 -17.82 10.33 -14.19
C TYR A 575 -16.38 10.82 -14.17
N ARG A 576 -15.59 10.28 -13.24
CA ARG A 576 -14.15 10.48 -13.24
C ARG A 576 -13.51 9.71 -14.38
N LEU A 577 -12.63 10.40 -15.12
CA LEU A 577 -11.81 9.83 -16.16
C LEU A 577 -10.35 9.75 -15.67
N ILE A 578 -9.69 8.63 -15.93
CA ILE A 578 -8.27 8.42 -15.63
C ILE A 578 -7.59 8.27 -16.98
N ALA A 579 -6.77 9.24 -17.36
CA ALA A 579 -6.12 9.30 -18.67
C ALA A 579 -5.35 8.00 -18.97
N ASN A 580 -4.54 7.51 -18.02
CA ASN A 580 -3.77 6.27 -18.24
C ASN A 580 -4.65 5.01 -18.42
N MET A 581 -5.85 4.98 -17.86
CA MET A 581 -6.81 3.89 -18.07
C MET A 581 -7.59 4.09 -19.38
N ALA A 582 -7.91 5.33 -19.74
CA ALA A 582 -8.62 5.67 -20.98
C ALA A 582 -7.80 5.32 -22.24
N LYS A 583 -6.46 5.38 -22.16
CA LYS A 583 -5.54 4.87 -23.20
C LYS A 583 -5.70 3.39 -23.47
N SER A 584 -6.24 2.63 -22.52
CA SER A 584 -6.43 1.19 -22.68
C SER A 584 -7.65 0.83 -23.52
N GLY A 585 -8.58 1.76 -23.71
CA GLY A 585 -9.81 1.49 -24.43
C GLY A 585 -10.92 1.01 -23.49
N PHE A 586 -12.12 1.57 -23.66
CA PHE A 586 -13.30 1.20 -22.90
C PHE A 586 -14.57 1.35 -23.74
N LEU A 587 -15.64 0.69 -23.33
CA LEU A 587 -16.95 0.78 -23.99
C LEU A 587 -17.57 2.15 -23.69
N LEU A 588 -17.75 3.00 -24.72
CA LEU A 588 -18.38 4.31 -24.57
C LEU A 588 -19.90 4.22 -24.77
N SER A 589 -20.36 3.48 -25.79
CA SER A 589 -21.78 3.40 -26.15
C SER A 589 -22.16 1.98 -26.60
N PRO A 590 -23.27 1.38 -26.12
CA PRO A 590 -24.18 1.91 -25.10
C PRO A 590 -23.47 2.03 -23.74
N PHE A 591 -23.93 2.98 -22.92
CA PHE A 591 -23.35 3.22 -21.61
C PHE A 591 -23.85 2.17 -20.60
N ILE A 592 -22.91 1.40 -20.03
CA ILE A 592 -23.18 0.28 -19.13
C ILE A 592 -22.84 0.66 -17.69
N GLU A 593 -23.84 0.65 -16.82
CA GLU A 593 -23.74 1.05 -15.41
C GLU A 593 -23.76 -0.14 -14.44
N ASN A 594 -24.26 -1.31 -14.85
CA ASN A 594 -24.39 -2.51 -14.00
C ASN A 594 -24.22 -3.82 -14.79
N SER A 595 -24.18 -4.95 -14.08
CA SER A 595 -23.91 -6.27 -14.68
C SER A 595 -25.07 -6.79 -15.52
N ALA A 596 -26.31 -6.42 -15.18
CA ALA A 596 -27.49 -6.76 -15.98
C ALA A 596 -27.41 -6.11 -17.36
N GLU A 597 -27.09 -4.82 -17.42
CA GLU A 597 -26.87 -4.08 -18.67
C GLU A 597 -25.72 -4.68 -19.49
N PHE A 598 -24.61 -5.07 -18.85
CA PHE A 598 -23.55 -5.80 -19.55
C PHE A 598 -24.07 -7.12 -20.16
N GLY A 599 -24.89 -7.87 -19.42
CA GLY A 599 -25.55 -9.09 -19.92
C GLY A 599 -26.44 -8.83 -21.14
N LEU A 600 -27.08 -7.66 -21.22
CA LEU A 600 -27.92 -7.27 -22.36
C LEU A 600 -27.10 -7.02 -23.65
N LEU A 601 -25.78 -6.81 -23.57
CA LEU A 601 -24.92 -6.73 -24.76
C LEU A 601 -24.87 -8.04 -25.58
N PHE A 602 -25.23 -9.17 -24.96
CA PHE A 602 -25.30 -10.47 -25.63
C PHE A 602 -26.66 -10.72 -26.30
N SER A 603 -27.65 -9.85 -26.08
CA SER A 603 -28.98 -9.95 -26.67
C SER A 603 -28.99 -9.35 -28.08
N GLN A 604 -29.79 -9.92 -28.97
CA GLN A 604 -30.06 -9.33 -30.29
C GLN A 604 -31.12 -8.21 -30.23
N ASN A 605 -31.81 -8.05 -29.10
CA ASN A 605 -32.83 -7.03 -28.90
C ASN A 605 -32.22 -5.69 -28.49
N ASN A 606 -32.82 -4.59 -28.93
CA ASN A 606 -32.32 -3.23 -28.70
C ASN A 606 -32.68 -2.65 -27.31
N TYR A 607 -32.54 -3.43 -26.24
CA TYR A 607 -32.89 -3.01 -24.88
C TYR A 607 -32.05 -1.82 -24.38
N LEU A 608 -30.87 -1.61 -24.96
CA LEU A 608 -29.94 -0.56 -24.59
C LEU A 608 -30.06 0.70 -25.47
N ALA A 609 -31.09 0.82 -26.33
CA ALA A 609 -31.26 1.95 -27.25
C ALA A 609 -31.24 3.32 -26.55
N GLY A 610 -31.88 3.43 -25.37
CA GLY A 610 -31.91 4.67 -24.58
C GLY A 610 -30.59 5.00 -23.87
N LYS A 611 -29.68 4.01 -23.76
CA LYS A 611 -28.35 4.14 -23.15
C LYS A 611 -27.26 4.49 -24.16
N LYS A 612 -27.59 4.65 -25.45
CA LYS A 612 -26.65 5.17 -26.44
C LYS A 612 -26.17 6.56 -26.01
N VAL A 613 -24.86 6.77 -25.99
CA VAL A 613 -24.28 8.11 -25.81
C VAL A 613 -24.42 8.87 -27.13
N ILE A 614 -24.83 10.13 -27.08
CA ILE A 614 -24.92 11.00 -28.28
C ILE A 614 -23.76 11.98 -28.35
N SER A 615 -23.30 12.44 -27.19
CA SER A 615 -22.19 13.37 -27.09
C SER A 615 -21.50 13.22 -25.74
N PHE A 616 -20.24 13.65 -25.67
CA PHE A 616 -19.50 13.74 -24.42
C PHE A 616 -18.49 14.87 -24.40
N SER A 617 -18.10 15.33 -23.22
CA SER A 617 -16.99 16.28 -23.04
C SER A 617 -16.06 15.80 -21.94
N ILE A 618 -14.77 16.11 -22.09
CA ILE A 618 -13.74 15.86 -21.05
C ILE A 618 -13.27 17.19 -20.48
N ASN A 619 -13.35 17.32 -19.16
CA ASN A 619 -12.94 18.51 -18.42
C ASN A 619 -11.92 18.16 -17.34
N SER A 620 -11.08 19.12 -16.99
CA SER A 620 -10.33 19.08 -15.73
C SER A 620 -11.16 19.76 -14.64
N LYS A 621 -11.21 19.18 -13.44
CA LYS A 621 -11.90 19.82 -12.29
C LYS A 621 -11.38 21.22 -11.98
N GLN A 622 -10.13 21.49 -12.34
CA GLN A 622 -9.50 22.79 -12.17
C GLN A 622 -9.30 23.43 -13.55
N VAL A 623 -9.90 24.61 -13.74
CA VAL A 623 -9.91 25.36 -15.01
C VAL A 623 -9.26 26.73 -14.80
N PRO A 624 -8.26 27.13 -15.62
CA PRO A 624 -7.60 26.31 -16.65
C PRO A 624 -6.73 25.20 -16.02
N SER A 625 -6.61 24.05 -16.69
CA SER A 625 -5.71 22.99 -16.25
C SER A 625 -4.28 23.29 -16.68
N SER A 626 -3.38 23.41 -15.72
CA SER A 626 -1.93 23.43 -15.99
C SER A 626 -1.32 22.04 -16.15
N HIS A 627 -2.05 20.97 -15.79
CA HIS A 627 -1.51 19.61 -15.66
C HIS A 627 -1.73 18.72 -16.89
N TRP A 628 -2.67 19.08 -17.76
CA TRP A 628 -3.06 18.27 -18.92
C TRP A 628 -2.91 19.07 -20.20
N GLN A 629 -2.46 18.43 -21.28
CA GLN A 629 -2.47 19.04 -22.61
C GLN A 629 -3.90 19.38 -23.01
N THR A 630 -4.11 20.56 -23.61
CA THR A 630 -5.45 20.99 -24.02
C THR A 630 -6.02 20.13 -25.14
N LYS A 631 -5.16 19.63 -26.04
CA LYS A 631 -5.55 18.73 -27.13
C LYS A 631 -5.40 17.27 -26.71
N TYR A 632 -6.35 16.44 -27.13
CA TYR A 632 -6.29 14.99 -26.94
C TYR A 632 -6.83 14.28 -28.19
N THR A 633 -6.46 13.01 -28.34
CA THR A 633 -6.89 12.18 -29.48
C THR A 633 -7.89 11.13 -29.02
N ILE A 634 -8.94 10.90 -29.81
CA ILE A 634 -9.90 9.82 -29.62
C ILE A 634 -9.77 8.85 -30.79
N HIS A 635 -9.56 7.57 -30.49
CA HIS A 635 -9.62 6.49 -31.45
C HIS A 635 -10.91 5.70 -31.25
N TYR A 636 -11.85 5.84 -32.19
CA TYR A 636 -13.11 5.12 -32.16
C TYR A 636 -12.95 3.73 -32.78
N LYS A 637 -13.52 2.72 -32.12
CA LYS A 637 -13.51 1.33 -32.57
C LYS A 637 -14.89 0.71 -32.35
N ILE A 638 -15.26 -0.25 -33.19
CA ILE A 638 -16.50 -1.02 -33.05
C ILE A 638 -16.19 -2.49 -32.76
N LEU A 639 -17.07 -3.17 -32.03
CA LEU A 639 -16.96 -4.61 -31.82
C LEU A 639 -17.04 -5.35 -33.17
N ALA A 640 -16.14 -6.29 -33.44
CA ALA A 640 -16.22 -7.07 -34.67
C ALA A 640 -17.48 -7.95 -34.66
N ASN A 641 -18.22 -7.93 -35.77
CA ASN A 641 -19.48 -8.66 -35.88
C ASN A 641 -19.21 -10.13 -36.25
N ASN A 642 -19.83 -11.08 -35.53
CA ASN A 642 -19.70 -12.52 -35.82
C ASN A 642 -20.36 -12.94 -37.14
N ASN A 643 -21.19 -12.07 -37.74
CA ASN A 643 -22.04 -12.39 -38.89
C ASN A 643 -21.41 -12.14 -40.27
N GLU A 644 -20.17 -11.64 -40.36
CA GLU A 644 -19.51 -11.38 -41.66
C GLU A 644 -18.53 -12.48 -42.11
N THR A 645 -18.51 -13.64 -41.42
CA THR A 645 -17.70 -14.80 -41.84
C THR A 645 -18.51 -16.10 -41.89
N ALA A 646 -19.68 -16.03 -42.53
CA ALA A 646 -20.44 -17.19 -43.01
C ALA A 646 -20.49 -17.17 -44.53
#